data_AF-A0ABD1K789-F1
#
_entry.id   AF-A0ABD1K789-F1
#
_cell.length_a   1.000
_cell.length_b   1.000
_cell.length_c   1.000
_cell.angle_alpha   90.00
_cell.angle_beta   90.00
_cell.angle_gamma   90.00
#
_symmetry.space_group_name_H-M   'P 1'
#
loop_
_entity.id
_entity.type
_entity.pdbx_description
1 polymer ?
#
loop_
_entity_poly.entity_id
_entity_poly.type
_entity_poly.pdbx_seq_one_letter_code
_entity_poly.pdbx_strand_id
1 'polypeptide(L)'
;MAPRKKRGLLSSSNKAPPSKKAPQTEQPECHGQEAQHEQTEPHEQLIKQEALDPHGYMAPVEDDPRSPEQGRTKKACSGAAAYRCNFKDEWTKKWPFITRGSLSTYYWCAVCRVENACSHMGIADVVRHIKGKGHQRKKQALQAASSLKSSPASPDPESMIAMTSMNDFLQRQQALQEAATRAALSVPTSPVEGMGDQEAQTRRAEVKMTAALVQHNVPLSLADHLGLLMKECFRDSKTAQGYKCARTKMASILNETLAPHFKKELVLLMREGPYTLVTDGSNDKGKEKMNPLTVRIFDANVNKVTHRFLGMCTESDAECGTADGLFTKINATLQENGISWQNCVGVAIDNATVDTEAQDCVSSRILGENNTIYIHGCPCHVVHNIAEQAGQSFMEVSGFDVEDLVVDVGYWFQRSTNCNGYLTDFGELHGSEYMEILQHISLRWLTLERCLTRILTLYHPLASYFKSANLKQPRFRRLQDAFSNPMTEVYLLFFQATIPAFSALNLLFQREQSSIFLLYDEMVNFIRKVCARFMVPAALQSHQEPHNIAFKEKENHLLGGKMNVGFSTRAKLNRLLNDGDITPHHVESFHEAALAFLMEAVDYALKILPLENPLLKHAKFVDVRQRLECCVDDALYFVERFPHLLPYHGPHEHDQLATEFLEYQTSPLPPLQDPEGGDMGSFWAEMANQKHKVTGVNCFQRLANIAKLVLVLPHSNADAERVLSAVGLNKTKTRNSLALDGTLSSILTVKMAGLEPCFKWEPPTTLIKASKKATSHYNKTHKSSNLDAHFSS
;
A
#
# COMPACT_ATOMS: atom_id res chain seq x y z
N MET A 1 -8.61 -60.52 -41.09
CA MET A 1 -8.96 -61.89 -41.53
C MET A 1 -9.67 -62.61 -40.39
N ALA A 2 -10.76 -63.33 -40.68
CA ALA A 2 -11.43 -64.36 -39.86
C ALA A 2 -12.05 -64.00 -38.46
N PRO A 3 -13.07 -64.75 -37.95
CA PRO A 3 -14.08 -64.19 -37.02
C PRO A 3 -14.56 -65.11 -35.85
N ARG A 4 -15.48 -64.62 -34.99
CA ARG A 4 -16.69 -65.29 -34.40
C ARG A 4 -17.34 -64.37 -33.33
N LYS A 5 -18.65 -64.09 -33.16
CA LYS A 5 -20.00 -64.74 -33.30
C LYS A 5 -20.54 -65.51 -32.07
N LYS A 6 -21.68 -65.00 -31.55
CA LYS A 6 -22.77 -65.55 -30.66
C LYS A 6 -22.90 -64.73 -29.36
N ARG A 7 -24.01 -64.08 -28.95
CA ARG A 7 -25.47 -64.09 -29.27
C ARG A 7 -26.34 -65.15 -28.58
N GLY A 8 -27.25 -64.69 -27.71
CA GLY A 8 -28.48 -65.35 -27.23
C GLY A 8 -28.80 -65.07 -25.75
N LEU A 9 -30.05 -65.01 -25.26
CA LEU A 9 -31.38 -64.74 -25.87
C LEU A 9 -32.45 -64.67 -24.75
N LEU A 10 -33.73 -64.46 -25.11
CA LEU A 10 -34.98 -64.53 -24.30
C LEU A 10 -35.36 -63.26 -23.49
N SER A 11 -36.63 -62.83 -23.38
CA SER A 11 -37.86 -63.03 -24.21
C SER A 11 -39.03 -62.18 -23.64
N SER A 12 -39.86 -61.57 -24.53
CA SER A 12 -41.33 -61.30 -24.40
C SER A 12 -41.97 -60.68 -23.12
N SER A 13 -43.09 -59.93 -23.12
CA SER A 13 -43.82 -59.09 -24.10
C SER A 13 -45.08 -58.46 -23.43
N ASN A 14 -45.64 -57.40 -24.01
CA ASN A 14 -47.06 -56.95 -23.97
C ASN A 14 -47.70 -56.20 -22.75
N LYS A 15 -48.15 -54.97 -23.07
CA LYS A 15 -49.52 -54.37 -22.93
C LYS A 15 -50.12 -53.98 -21.54
N ALA A 16 -50.34 -52.66 -21.43
CA ALA A 16 -51.37 -51.85 -20.73
C ALA A 16 -52.84 -52.38 -20.69
N PRO A 17 -53.87 -51.63 -20.20
CA PRO A 17 -54.10 -50.80 -18.99
C PRO A 17 -55.36 -51.34 -18.20
N PRO A 18 -56.31 -50.62 -17.52
CA PRO A 18 -56.46 -49.21 -17.08
C PRO A 18 -56.99 -49.03 -15.61
N SER A 19 -57.77 -47.96 -15.35
CA SER A 19 -58.24 -47.37 -14.08
C SER A 19 -59.54 -47.90 -13.43
N LYS A 20 -59.83 -47.54 -12.16
CA LYS A 20 -61.17 -47.13 -11.66
C LYS A 20 -61.25 -46.50 -10.24
N LYS A 21 -61.84 -45.28 -10.19
CA LYS A 21 -62.82 -44.68 -9.24
C LYS A 21 -62.58 -44.52 -7.71
N ALA A 22 -62.97 -43.32 -7.23
CA ALA A 22 -63.31 -42.94 -5.85
C ALA A 22 -64.74 -43.37 -5.43
N PRO A 23 -65.23 -43.05 -4.20
CA PRO A 23 -66.10 -41.85 -4.05
C PRO A 23 -66.14 -41.14 -2.65
N GLN A 24 -66.58 -39.84 -2.66
CA GLN A 24 -67.63 -39.16 -1.81
C GLN A 24 -67.62 -39.27 -0.25
N THR A 25 -68.18 -38.36 0.59
CA THR A 25 -68.81 -37.00 0.56
C THR A 25 -68.54 -36.35 1.96
N GLU A 26 -68.84 -35.11 2.37
CA GLU A 26 -70.08 -34.31 2.27
C GLU A 26 -69.86 -32.83 2.71
N GLN A 27 -70.85 -31.95 2.48
CA GLN A 27 -70.91 -30.48 2.75
C GLN A 27 -72.11 -30.19 3.73
N PRO A 28 -72.52 -28.95 4.16
CA PRO A 28 -72.40 -27.63 3.50
C PRO A 28 -72.31 -26.33 4.40
N GLU A 29 -72.46 -25.16 3.75
CA GLU A 29 -72.77 -23.79 4.27
C GLU A 29 -71.69 -22.98 5.05
N CYS A 30 -71.63 -21.63 5.03
CA CYS A 30 -71.84 -20.62 3.96
C CYS A 30 -71.22 -19.25 4.40
N HIS A 31 -71.00 -18.32 3.46
CA HIS A 31 -70.69 -16.86 3.61
C HIS A 31 -69.35 -16.39 4.26
N GLY A 32 -68.36 -16.10 3.39
CA GLY A 32 -68.05 -14.73 2.91
C GLY A 32 -67.39 -13.67 3.81
N GLN A 33 -66.14 -13.28 3.50
CA GLN A 33 -65.74 -11.91 3.10
C GLN A 33 -64.24 -11.78 2.76
N GLU A 34 -63.95 -10.76 1.96
CA GLU A 34 -62.68 -10.15 1.48
C GLU A 34 -61.60 -9.91 2.58
N ALA A 35 -60.29 -9.72 2.31
CA ALA A 35 -59.53 -9.58 1.07
C ALA A 35 -58.00 -9.78 1.22
N GLN A 36 -57.36 -10.12 0.09
CA GLN A 36 -56.02 -9.69 -0.42
C GLN A 36 -54.70 -10.06 0.28
N HIS A 37 -53.67 -10.15 -0.57
CA HIS A 37 -52.26 -10.43 -0.28
C HIS A 37 -51.60 -9.40 0.64
N GLU A 38 -50.68 -9.88 1.48
CA GLU A 38 -49.47 -9.13 1.82
C GLU A 38 -48.26 -10.08 1.79
N GLN A 39 -47.13 -9.59 1.28
CA GLN A 39 -45.90 -10.39 1.08
C GLN A 39 -45.06 -10.41 2.37
N THR A 40 -44.36 -11.52 2.60
CA THR A 40 -43.48 -11.68 3.76
C THR A 40 -42.05 -11.24 3.42
N GLU A 41 -41.61 -10.12 3.99
CA GLU A 41 -40.21 -9.69 3.93
C GLU A 41 -39.32 -10.54 4.86
N PRO A 42 -38.07 -10.85 4.47
CA PRO A 42 -37.03 -11.30 5.39
C PRO A 42 -36.33 -10.11 6.06
N HIS A 43 -36.14 -10.18 7.37
CA HIS A 43 -35.53 -9.12 8.19
C HIS A 43 -34.08 -8.76 7.78
N GLU A 44 -33.87 -7.58 7.23
CA GLU A 44 -32.57 -6.88 7.30
C GLU A 44 -32.44 -6.14 8.64
N GLN A 45 -31.29 -6.27 9.32
CA GLN A 45 -30.93 -5.40 10.44
C GLN A 45 -30.09 -4.22 9.95
N LEU A 46 -30.76 -3.15 9.50
CA LEU A 46 -30.11 -1.86 9.24
C LEU A 46 -29.55 -1.26 10.53
N ILE A 47 -28.22 -1.21 10.67
CA ILE A 47 -27.56 -0.33 11.64
C ILE A 47 -27.62 1.10 11.10
N LYS A 48 -28.59 1.88 11.60
CA LYS A 48 -28.64 3.33 11.37
C LYS A 48 -27.55 4.03 12.17
N GLN A 49 -26.44 4.40 11.53
CA GLN A 49 -25.58 5.46 12.04
C GLN A 49 -26.16 6.83 11.67
N GLU A 50 -26.68 7.56 12.66
CA GLU A 50 -27.04 8.97 12.48
C GLU A 50 -25.76 9.82 12.35
N ALA A 51 -25.62 10.52 11.22
CA ALA A 51 -24.52 11.45 11.00
C ALA A 51 -24.76 12.76 11.77
N LEU A 52 -23.98 12.99 12.83
CA LEU A 52 -23.91 14.30 13.48
C LEU A 52 -23.05 15.27 12.65
N ASP A 53 -23.72 16.28 12.09
CA ASP A 53 -23.15 17.36 11.29
C ASP A 53 -22.21 18.27 12.11
N PRO A 54 -20.94 18.48 11.71
CA PRO A 54 -20.00 19.37 12.38
C PRO A 54 -19.90 20.78 11.75
N HIS A 55 -20.83 21.22 10.91
CA HIS A 55 -20.77 22.51 10.19
C HIS A 55 -21.82 23.56 10.58
N GLY A 56 -21.80 23.96 11.86
CA GLY A 56 -22.41 25.22 12.29
C GLY A 56 -21.65 26.44 11.75
N TYR A 57 -22.01 26.92 10.55
CA TYR A 57 -21.55 28.20 10.02
C TYR A 57 -22.14 29.36 10.84
N MET A 58 -21.28 30.13 11.53
CA MET A 58 -21.65 31.49 11.96
C MET A 58 -21.43 32.45 10.79
N ALA A 59 -22.52 33.04 10.29
CA ALA A 59 -22.47 34.14 9.35
C ALA A 59 -21.92 35.43 10.03
N PRO A 60 -21.28 36.35 9.28
CA PRO A 60 -20.92 37.65 9.82
C PRO A 60 -22.20 38.48 10.04
N VAL A 61 -22.29 39.12 11.20
CA VAL A 61 -23.38 40.06 11.54
C VAL A 61 -23.06 41.42 10.95
N GLU A 62 -24.01 42.02 10.24
CA GLU A 62 -23.92 43.38 9.69
C GLU A 62 -24.15 44.44 10.79
N ASP A 63 -23.43 45.56 10.72
CA ASP A 63 -23.59 46.71 11.63
C ASP A 63 -24.82 47.56 11.26
N ASP A 64 -25.79 47.74 12.18
CA ASP A 64 -26.77 48.84 12.17
C ASP A 64 -26.49 49.77 13.38
N PRO A 65 -26.13 51.05 13.18
CA PRO A 65 -25.70 51.92 14.26
C PRO A 65 -26.86 52.58 15.02
N ARG A 66 -26.93 52.37 16.34
CA ARG A 66 -27.68 53.24 17.29
C ARG A 66 -27.27 53.01 18.77
N SER A 67 -26.39 53.89 19.26
CA SER A 67 -26.29 54.53 20.60
C SER A 67 -26.71 53.82 21.92
N PRO A 68 -26.15 54.19 23.09
CA PRO A 68 -24.87 54.85 23.38
C PRO A 68 -24.03 54.16 24.51
N GLU A 69 -22.89 54.76 24.83
CA GLU A 69 -21.89 54.31 25.81
C GLU A 69 -22.40 54.14 27.26
N GLN A 70 -21.98 53.06 27.93
CA GLN A 70 -21.69 53.08 29.37
C GLN A 70 -20.44 52.24 29.69
N GLY A 71 -19.40 52.90 30.22
CA GLY A 71 -18.08 52.28 30.39
C GLY A 71 -17.94 51.38 31.61
N ARG A 72 -17.12 50.33 31.47
CA ARG A 72 -16.44 49.68 32.61
C ARG A 72 -14.97 49.43 32.27
N THR A 73 -14.10 49.99 33.11
CA THR A 73 -12.65 49.96 32.98
C THR A 73 -12.07 48.56 33.10
N LYS A 74 -11.25 48.13 32.11
CA LYS A 74 -10.41 46.93 32.26
C LYS A 74 -9.28 47.24 33.25
N LYS A 75 -9.20 46.49 34.36
CA LYS A 75 -7.97 46.42 35.16
C LYS A 75 -6.87 45.79 34.30
N ALA A 76 -5.73 46.45 34.20
CA ALA A 76 -4.55 45.90 33.56
C ALA A 76 -3.88 44.87 34.48
N CYS A 77 -3.72 43.63 34.01
CA CYS A 77 -2.74 42.71 34.56
C CYS A 77 -1.42 42.89 33.79
N SER A 78 -0.47 43.61 34.38
CA SER A 78 0.90 43.72 33.88
C SER A 78 1.68 42.44 34.19
N GLY A 79 2.10 41.68 33.17
CA GLY A 79 2.72 40.38 33.45
C GLY A 79 3.31 39.55 32.31
N ALA A 80 3.63 40.12 31.14
CA ALA A 80 4.45 39.44 30.14
C ALA A 80 5.17 40.46 29.24
N ALA A 81 6.45 40.74 29.52
CA ALA A 81 7.24 41.62 28.68
C ALA A 81 7.60 40.93 27.36
N ALA A 82 7.37 41.63 26.24
CA ALA A 82 7.69 41.14 24.89
C ALA A 82 9.20 41.20 24.63
N TYR A 83 9.94 40.22 25.13
CA TYR A 83 11.34 40.03 24.76
C TYR A 83 11.44 39.30 23.41
N ARG A 84 12.09 39.95 22.43
CA ARG A 84 12.69 39.31 21.26
C ARG A 84 14.19 39.53 21.31
N CYS A 85 14.88 38.75 22.13
CA CYS A 85 16.34 38.77 22.15
C CYS A 85 16.91 38.08 20.90
N ASN A 86 17.86 38.76 20.24
CA ASN A 86 18.67 38.15 19.19
C ASN A 86 19.94 37.53 19.79
N PHE A 87 20.43 36.46 19.15
CA PHE A 87 21.74 35.89 19.42
C PHE A 87 22.84 36.93 19.17
N LYS A 88 23.81 37.00 20.07
CA LYS A 88 24.99 37.83 19.92
C LYS A 88 26.23 36.97 19.74
N ASP A 89 27.03 37.26 18.73
CA ASP A 89 28.21 36.45 18.39
C ASP A 89 29.30 36.48 19.49
N GLU A 90 29.22 37.43 20.43
CA GLU A 90 30.03 37.43 21.66
C GLU A 90 29.80 36.19 22.55
N TRP A 91 28.62 35.56 22.48
CA TRP A 91 28.32 34.35 23.27
C TRP A 91 29.13 33.14 22.80
N THR A 92 29.49 33.08 21.51
CA THR A 92 30.39 32.06 20.95
C THR A 92 31.77 32.09 21.61
N LYS A 93 32.24 33.27 22.07
CA LYS A 93 33.51 33.38 22.82
C LYS A 93 33.44 32.68 24.19
N LYS A 94 32.25 32.65 24.80
CA LYS A 94 32.00 32.00 26.09
C LYS A 94 31.67 30.51 25.95
N TRP A 95 31.06 30.13 24.83
CA TRP A 95 30.71 28.75 24.49
C TRP A 95 31.06 28.46 23.01
N PRO A 96 32.30 28.03 22.70
CA PRO A 96 32.74 27.85 21.30
C PRO A 96 31.96 26.81 20.49
N PHE A 97 31.14 26.00 21.14
CA PHE A 97 30.27 24.99 20.52
C PHE A 97 28.86 25.51 20.18
N ILE A 98 28.57 26.80 20.37
CA ILE A 98 27.34 27.43 19.88
C ILE A 98 27.65 28.48 18.81
N THR A 99 26.79 28.58 17.80
CA THR A 99 26.90 29.56 16.71
C THR A 99 25.53 30.17 16.41
N ARG A 100 25.51 31.28 15.68
CA ARG A 100 24.25 31.87 15.19
C ARG A 100 23.45 30.84 14.38
N GLY A 101 22.14 30.81 14.59
CA GLY A 101 21.22 29.92 13.89
C GLY A 101 20.72 30.47 12.54
N SER A 102 19.77 29.76 11.95
CA SER A 102 19.04 30.10 10.72
C SER A 102 18.34 31.48 10.80
N LEU A 103 17.89 31.86 12.00
CA LEU A 103 17.27 33.14 12.31
C LEU A 103 18.05 33.84 13.44
N SER A 104 18.01 35.18 13.46
CA SER A 104 18.73 35.98 14.47
C SER A 104 18.29 35.74 15.91
N THR A 105 17.09 35.18 16.14
CA THR A 105 16.59 34.79 17.47
C THR A 105 16.94 33.35 17.88
N TYR A 106 17.70 32.63 17.06
CA TYR A 106 18.08 31.22 17.26
C TYR A 106 19.60 31.04 17.27
N TYR A 107 20.03 29.94 17.89
CA TYR A 107 21.43 29.51 17.91
C TYR A 107 21.54 28.00 17.71
N TRP A 108 22.55 27.60 16.94
CA TRP A 108 22.93 26.21 16.77
C TRP A 108 23.81 25.76 17.94
N CYS A 109 23.62 24.53 18.40
CA CYS A 109 24.48 23.90 19.41
C CYS A 109 25.12 22.62 18.86
N ALA A 110 26.43 22.65 18.61
CA ALA A 110 27.18 21.55 18.01
C ALA A 110 27.25 20.29 18.91
N VAL A 111 27.18 20.47 20.24
CA VAL A 111 27.12 19.36 21.21
C VAL A 111 25.79 18.59 21.10
N CYS A 112 24.68 19.31 20.93
CA CYS A 112 23.35 18.70 20.87
C CYS A 112 22.92 18.34 19.44
N ARG A 113 23.58 18.93 18.43
CA ARG A 113 23.22 18.94 17.00
C ARG A 113 21.78 19.40 16.75
N VAL A 114 21.41 20.49 17.42
CA VAL A 114 20.05 21.06 17.33
C VAL A 114 20.10 22.59 17.40
N GLU A 115 19.14 23.22 16.74
CA GLU A 115 18.89 24.66 16.78
C GLU A 115 17.93 25.00 17.93
N ASN A 116 18.21 26.06 18.68
CA ASN A 116 17.47 26.43 19.88
C ASN A 116 17.10 27.92 19.82
N ALA A 117 15.91 28.27 20.32
CA ALA A 117 15.52 29.66 20.47
C ALA A 117 16.27 30.34 21.64
N CYS A 118 16.57 31.62 21.48
CA CYS A 118 17.00 32.52 22.56
C CYS A 118 16.14 33.80 22.62
N SER A 119 14.97 33.80 21.98
CA SER A 119 14.05 34.94 21.92
C SER A 119 13.55 35.39 23.28
N HIS A 120 13.25 34.44 24.19
CA HIS A 120 12.53 34.69 25.45
C HIS A 120 13.39 35.38 26.52
N MET A 121 14.61 34.89 26.77
CA MET A 121 15.51 35.40 27.80
C MET A 121 16.98 35.50 27.34
N GLY A 122 17.24 35.41 26.03
CA GLY A 122 18.57 35.62 25.44
C GLY A 122 19.60 34.65 26.00
N ILE A 123 20.65 35.20 26.61
CA ILE A 123 21.75 34.42 27.19
C ILE A 123 21.29 33.47 28.32
N ALA A 124 20.17 33.75 28.99
CA ALA A 124 19.65 32.85 30.02
C ALA A 124 19.07 31.55 29.42
N ASP A 125 18.50 31.60 28.21
CA ASP A 125 18.04 30.39 27.49
C ASP A 125 19.23 29.54 27.04
N VAL A 126 20.32 30.18 26.60
CA VAL A 126 21.61 29.52 26.31
C VAL A 126 22.16 28.81 27.55
N VAL A 127 22.19 29.49 28.70
CA VAL A 127 22.62 28.90 29.97
C VAL A 127 21.70 27.75 30.41
N ARG A 128 20.38 27.88 30.23
CA ARG A 128 19.39 26.84 30.57
C ARG A 128 19.61 25.58 29.72
N HIS A 129 19.76 25.73 28.40
CA HIS A 129 20.10 24.62 27.50
C HIS A 129 21.39 23.92 27.91
N ILE A 130 22.48 24.69 28.12
CA ILE A 130 23.80 24.13 28.47
C ILE A 130 23.75 23.40 29.81
N LYS A 131 22.98 23.88 30.80
CA LYS A 131 22.78 23.20 32.09
C LYS A 131 21.82 21.99 32.02
N GLY A 132 21.09 21.81 30.93
CA GLY A 132 20.10 20.73 30.76
C GLY A 132 20.74 19.34 30.80
N LYS A 133 20.04 18.38 31.45
CA LYS A 133 20.52 16.99 31.62
C LYS A 133 20.90 16.32 30.28
N GLY A 134 20.12 16.56 29.22
CA GLY A 134 20.40 16.05 27.87
C GLY A 134 21.68 16.62 27.25
N HIS A 135 21.93 17.93 27.39
CA HIS A 135 23.17 18.56 26.94
C HIS A 135 24.38 18.01 27.70
N GLN A 136 24.28 17.90 29.03
CA GLN A 136 25.38 17.38 29.86
C GLN A 136 25.71 15.91 29.53
N ARG A 137 24.70 15.04 29.34
CA ARG A 137 24.93 13.65 28.88
C ARG A 137 25.63 13.60 27.52
N LYS A 138 25.15 14.35 26.52
CA LYS A 138 25.80 14.42 25.18
C LYS A 138 27.22 14.97 25.26
N LYS A 139 27.47 15.98 26.10
CA LYS A 139 28.80 16.55 26.34
C LYS A 139 29.75 15.54 26.99
N GLN A 140 29.30 14.83 28.03
CA GLN A 140 30.08 13.77 28.68
C GLN A 140 30.38 12.62 27.72
N ALA A 141 29.42 12.20 26.90
CA ALA A 141 29.65 11.18 25.86
C ALA A 141 30.70 11.61 24.83
N LEU A 142 30.66 12.87 24.37
CA LEU A 142 31.68 13.43 23.46
C LEU A 142 33.07 13.51 24.13
N GLN A 143 33.13 13.84 25.42
CA GLN A 143 34.39 13.88 26.19
C GLN A 143 34.95 12.47 26.48
N ALA A 144 34.09 11.48 26.70
CA ALA A 144 34.49 10.07 26.80
C ALA A 144 35.02 9.56 25.45
N ALA A 145 34.33 9.87 24.34
CA ALA A 145 34.76 9.53 22.99
C ALA A 145 36.09 10.22 22.58
N SER A 146 36.41 11.41 23.10
CA SER A 146 37.73 12.01 22.91
C SER A 146 38.82 11.38 23.78
N SER A 147 38.47 10.90 24.98
CA SER A 147 39.43 10.26 25.91
C SER A 147 39.83 8.85 25.44
N LEU A 148 38.94 8.14 24.75
CA LEU A 148 39.19 6.84 24.13
C LEU A 148 40.20 6.86 22.96
N LYS A 149 40.63 8.04 22.50
CA LYS A 149 41.68 8.19 21.45
C LYS A 149 43.11 8.28 22.01
N SER A 150 43.31 8.18 23.32
CA SER A 150 44.61 8.38 23.98
C SER A 150 45.21 7.14 24.64
N SER A 151 44.70 5.95 24.33
CA SER A 151 45.27 4.68 24.79
C SER A 151 45.78 3.85 23.59
N PRO A 152 47.03 3.36 23.60
CA PRO A 152 47.61 2.60 22.49
C PRO A 152 47.15 1.14 22.54
N ALA A 153 45.88 0.89 22.20
CA ALA A 153 45.40 -0.42 21.80
C ALA A 153 45.28 -0.44 20.27
N SER A 154 46.06 -1.31 19.61
CA SER A 154 45.96 -1.54 18.16
C SER A 154 44.56 -2.04 17.82
N PRO A 155 43.81 -1.37 16.92
CA PRO A 155 42.49 -1.84 16.52
C PRO A 155 42.58 -3.16 15.73
N ASP A 156 41.58 -4.01 15.94
CA ASP A 156 41.46 -5.33 15.33
C ASP A 156 41.42 -5.23 13.78
N PRO A 157 42.24 -6.01 13.04
CA PRO A 157 42.22 -6.06 11.58
C PRO A 157 40.83 -6.21 10.94
N GLU A 158 39.93 -7.00 11.52
CA GLU A 158 38.59 -7.22 10.95
C GLU A 158 37.74 -5.93 10.94
N SER A 159 37.86 -5.13 12.01
CA SER A 159 37.15 -3.85 12.14
C SER A 159 37.64 -2.79 11.14
N MET A 160 38.95 -2.79 10.85
CA MET A 160 39.58 -1.95 9.83
C MET A 160 39.10 -2.34 8.42
N ILE A 161 39.04 -3.64 8.12
CA ILE A 161 38.58 -4.16 6.82
C ILE A 161 37.10 -3.78 6.59
N ALA A 162 36.24 -3.95 7.59
CA ALA A 162 34.82 -3.62 7.49
C ALA A 162 34.57 -2.10 7.26
N MET A 163 35.25 -1.22 8.00
CA MET A 163 35.12 0.23 7.78
C MET A 163 35.70 0.70 6.44
N THR A 164 36.80 0.09 5.99
CA THR A 164 37.41 0.42 4.68
C THR A 164 36.48 -0.03 3.56
N SER A 165 35.92 -1.25 3.64
CA SER A 165 34.94 -1.76 2.68
C SER A 165 33.68 -0.90 2.58
N MET A 166 33.16 -0.41 3.71
CA MET A 166 31.99 0.48 3.73
C MET A 166 32.28 1.84 3.07
N ASN A 167 33.45 2.44 3.33
CA ASN A 167 33.85 3.70 2.71
C ASN A 167 34.15 3.53 1.21
N ASP A 168 34.80 2.44 0.81
CA ASP A 168 35.03 2.12 -0.61
C ASP A 168 33.71 1.88 -1.35
N PHE A 169 32.73 1.24 -0.71
CA PHE A 169 31.38 1.08 -1.27
C PHE A 169 30.69 2.44 -1.46
N LEU A 170 30.72 3.32 -0.46
CA LEU A 170 30.13 4.65 -0.55
C LEU A 170 30.84 5.53 -1.60
N GLN A 171 32.17 5.51 -1.67
CA GLN A 171 32.92 6.23 -2.70
C GLN A 171 32.68 5.65 -4.10
N ARG A 172 32.54 4.33 -4.25
CA ARG A 172 32.14 3.71 -5.53
C ARG A 172 30.72 4.10 -5.94
N GLN A 173 29.76 4.11 -5.02
CA GLN A 173 28.39 4.59 -5.30
C GLN A 173 28.42 6.05 -5.76
N GLN A 174 29.14 6.91 -5.06
CA GLN A 174 29.26 8.33 -5.40
C GLN A 174 29.97 8.56 -6.74
N ALA A 175 31.05 7.82 -7.02
CA ALA A 175 31.77 7.85 -8.29
C ALA A 175 30.95 7.29 -9.47
N LEU A 176 30.15 6.24 -9.25
CA LEU A 176 29.21 5.71 -10.25
C LEU A 176 28.09 6.71 -10.54
N GLN A 177 27.62 7.42 -9.52
CA GLN A 177 26.59 8.46 -9.66
C GLN A 177 27.14 9.68 -10.43
N GLU A 178 28.37 10.13 -10.13
CA GLU A 178 29.06 11.15 -10.92
C GLU A 178 29.38 10.70 -12.35
N ALA A 179 29.83 9.46 -12.55
CA ALA A 179 30.12 8.91 -13.88
C ALA A 179 28.85 8.82 -14.74
N ALA A 180 27.73 8.38 -14.16
CA ALA A 180 26.43 8.39 -14.83
C ALA A 180 25.97 9.81 -15.19
N THR A 181 26.21 10.80 -14.32
CA THR A 181 25.92 12.21 -14.62
C THR A 181 26.80 12.75 -15.75
N ARG A 182 28.11 12.43 -15.77
CA ARG A 182 29.02 12.82 -16.87
C ARG A 182 28.64 12.14 -18.19
N ALA A 183 28.27 10.86 -18.16
CA ALA A 183 27.82 10.12 -19.34
C ALA A 183 26.52 10.72 -19.95
N ALA A 184 25.56 11.10 -19.09
CA ALA A 184 24.31 11.76 -19.52
C ALA A 184 24.53 13.16 -20.14
N LEU A 185 25.63 13.84 -19.77
CA LEU A 185 26.04 15.12 -20.35
C LEU A 185 26.78 14.98 -21.70
N SER A 186 27.26 13.77 -22.04
CA SER A 186 28.07 13.52 -23.25
C SER A 186 27.32 12.88 -24.42
N VAL A 187 26.02 12.57 -24.29
CA VAL A 187 25.25 11.89 -25.36
C VAL A 187 25.10 12.81 -26.58
N PRO A 188 25.65 12.44 -27.77
CA PRO A 188 25.41 13.19 -28.99
C PRO A 188 23.94 13.04 -29.38
N THR A 189 23.24 14.15 -29.65
CA THR A 189 21.87 14.08 -30.17
C THR A 189 21.88 13.52 -31.59
N SER A 190 21.41 12.29 -31.76
CA SER A 190 21.23 11.66 -33.08
C SER A 190 20.39 12.54 -34.01
N PRO A 191 20.74 12.68 -35.30
CA PRO A 191 20.00 13.51 -36.24
C PRO A 191 18.51 13.16 -36.31
N VAL A 192 17.65 14.15 -36.10
CA VAL A 192 16.21 13.98 -36.21
C VAL A 192 15.78 14.36 -37.62
N GLU A 193 15.77 13.38 -38.51
CA GLU A 193 15.36 13.51 -39.92
C GLU A 193 14.10 14.40 -40.11
N GLY A 194 14.20 15.40 -40.99
CA GLY A 194 13.14 16.39 -41.22
C GLY A 194 13.08 17.53 -40.18
N MET A 195 14.08 17.64 -39.31
CA MET A 195 14.19 18.69 -38.27
C MET A 195 15.62 19.21 -38.19
N GLY A 196 15.80 20.53 -38.10
CA GLY A 196 17.13 21.12 -37.90
C GLY A 196 17.62 20.91 -36.47
N ASP A 197 18.93 20.70 -36.29
CA ASP A 197 19.54 20.29 -35.01
C ASP A 197 19.12 21.17 -33.82
N GLN A 198 19.10 22.49 -34.01
CA GLN A 198 18.70 23.44 -32.97
C GLN A 198 17.21 23.32 -32.58
N GLU A 199 16.32 22.99 -33.54
CA GLU A 199 14.92 22.69 -33.24
C GLU A 199 14.80 21.37 -32.49
N ALA A 200 15.55 20.33 -32.92
CA ALA A 200 15.56 19.02 -32.27
C ALA A 200 16.04 19.09 -30.81
N GLN A 201 17.14 19.80 -30.55
CA GLN A 201 17.66 20.05 -29.20
C GLN A 201 16.65 20.83 -28.34
N THR A 202 15.98 21.83 -28.91
CA THR A 202 14.94 22.60 -28.20
C THR A 202 13.77 21.68 -27.84
N ARG A 203 13.23 20.91 -28.78
CA ARG A 203 12.09 20.01 -28.53
C ARG A 203 12.42 18.88 -27.56
N ARG A 204 13.64 18.33 -27.63
CA ARG A 204 14.17 17.39 -26.63
C ARG A 204 14.08 17.99 -25.23
N ALA A 205 14.53 19.23 -25.04
CA ALA A 205 14.43 19.91 -23.75
C ALA A 205 12.97 20.12 -23.32
N GLU A 206 12.08 20.51 -24.23
CA GLU A 206 10.64 20.69 -23.94
C GLU A 206 9.98 19.36 -23.48
N VAL A 207 10.29 18.25 -24.14
CA VAL A 207 9.85 16.90 -23.74
C VAL A 207 10.44 16.48 -22.39
N LYS A 208 11.76 16.58 -22.19
CA LYS A 208 12.40 16.17 -20.92
C LYS A 208 11.89 17.00 -19.74
N MET A 209 11.64 18.30 -19.92
CA MET A 209 11.03 19.14 -18.88
C MET A 209 9.56 18.78 -18.62
N THR A 210 8.78 18.42 -19.64
CA THR A 210 7.39 17.95 -19.43
C THR A 210 7.37 16.65 -18.62
N ALA A 211 8.26 15.70 -18.94
CA ALA A 211 8.44 14.47 -18.16
C ALA A 211 8.90 14.76 -16.72
N ALA A 212 9.84 15.70 -16.52
CA ALA A 212 10.32 16.09 -15.19
C ALA A 212 9.20 16.66 -14.29
N LEU A 213 8.36 17.57 -14.80
CA LEU A 213 7.25 18.12 -14.03
C LEU A 213 6.26 17.02 -13.60
N VAL A 214 5.98 16.06 -14.50
CA VAL A 214 5.09 14.92 -14.21
C VAL A 214 5.70 13.96 -13.17
N GLN A 215 6.98 13.59 -13.33
CA GLN A 215 7.68 12.67 -12.41
C GLN A 215 7.73 13.22 -10.97
N HIS A 216 7.83 14.54 -10.81
CA HIS A 216 7.94 15.20 -9.50
C HIS A 216 6.62 15.79 -8.98
N ASN A 217 5.46 15.46 -9.57
CA ASN A 217 4.12 15.98 -9.21
C ASN A 217 4.00 17.52 -9.26
N VAL A 218 4.81 18.18 -10.09
CA VAL A 218 4.84 19.64 -10.21
C VAL A 218 3.69 20.12 -11.11
N PRO A 219 2.91 21.14 -10.71
CA PRO A 219 1.85 21.70 -11.56
C PRO A 219 2.39 22.24 -12.89
N LEU A 220 1.72 21.88 -14.00
CA LEU A 220 2.08 22.34 -15.36
C LEU A 220 2.01 23.88 -15.52
N SER A 221 1.32 24.58 -14.64
CA SER A 221 1.30 26.06 -14.58
C SER A 221 2.67 26.66 -14.27
N LEU A 222 3.60 25.93 -13.63
CA LEU A 222 4.97 26.42 -13.42
C LEU A 222 5.70 26.68 -14.76
N ALA A 223 5.32 25.97 -15.82
CA ALA A 223 5.89 26.13 -17.17
C ALA A 223 5.82 27.56 -17.70
N ASP A 224 4.77 28.31 -17.33
CA ASP A 224 4.54 29.68 -17.77
C ASP A 224 5.65 30.65 -17.31
N HIS A 225 6.26 30.37 -16.16
CA HIS A 225 7.42 31.12 -15.64
C HIS A 225 8.75 30.46 -16.00
N LEU A 226 8.80 29.12 -16.01
CA LEU A 226 10.02 28.33 -16.17
C LEU A 226 10.75 28.62 -17.49
N GLY A 227 10.01 28.80 -18.59
CA GLY A 227 10.60 29.14 -19.89
C GLY A 227 11.25 30.52 -19.96
N LEU A 228 10.81 31.48 -19.13
CA LEU A 228 11.46 32.80 -19.00
C LEU A 228 12.69 32.70 -18.11
N LEU A 229 12.59 32.00 -16.98
CA LEU A 229 13.69 31.78 -16.05
C LEU A 229 14.88 31.07 -16.73
N MET A 230 14.63 30.04 -17.55
CA MET A 230 15.68 29.37 -18.31
C MET A 230 16.46 30.31 -19.23
N LYS A 231 15.80 31.30 -19.85
CA LYS A 231 16.46 32.26 -20.75
C LYS A 231 17.34 33.23 -20.00
N GLU A 232 16.92 33.61 -18.80
CA GLU A 232 17.65 34.55 -17.95
C GLU A 232 18.83 33.87 -17.25
N CYS A 233 18.68 32.61 -16.81
CA CYS A 233 19.77 31.85 -16.21
C CYS A 233 20.81 31.35 -17.23
N PHE A 234 20.40 31.05 -18.47
CA PHE A 234 21.25 30.44 -19.50
C PHE A 234 21.26 31.28 -20.78
N ARG A 235 21.75 32.52 -20.66
CA ARG A 235 21.78 33.54 -21.74
C ARG A 235 22.63 33.13 -22.96
N ASP A 236 23.64 32.30 -22.75
CA ASP A 236 24.55 31.73 -23.75
C ASP A 236 23.95 30.52 -24.51
N SER A 237 23.01 29.81 -23.89
CA SER A 237 22.41 28.59 -24.46
C SER A 237 21.36 28.91 -25.52
N LYS A 238 21.71 28.70 -26.80
CA LYS A 238 20.76 28.77 -27.93
C LYS A 238 19.48 27.96 -27.70
N THR A 239 19.61 26.80 -27.05
CA THR A 239 18.50 25.90 -26.71
C THR A 239 17.58 26.51 -25.64
N ALA A 240 18.13 27.18 -24.62
CA ALA A 240 17.33 27.92 -23.64
C ALA A 240 16.63 29.12 -24.29
N GLN A 241 17.33 29.91 -25.12
CA GLN A 241 16.73 31.02 -25.86
C GLN A 241 15.62 30.56 -26.83
N GLY A 242 15.81 29.41 -27.47
CA GLY A 242 14.82 28.74 -28.31
C GLY A 242 13.60 28.18 -27.58
N TYR A 243 13.71 27.91 -26.27
CA TYR A 243 12.66 27.27 -25.46
C TYR A 243 11.36 28.08 -25.45
N LYS A 244 10.23 27.45 -25.80
CA LYS A 244 8.91 28.13 -25.91
C LYS A 244 7.78 27.26 -25.34
N CYS A 245 8.06 26.52 -24.26
CA CYS A 245 7.12 25.59 -23.65
C CYS A 245 6.50 26.14 -22.36
N ALA A 246 5.33 26.76 -22.52
CA ALA A 246 4.41 27.16 -21.47
C ALA A 246 3.36 26.06 -21.20
N ARG A 247 2.42 26.28 -20.27
CA ARG A 247 1.46 25.26 -19.77
C ARG A 247 0.70 24.52 -20.87
N THR A 248 0.24 25.24 -21.91
CA THR A 248 -0.59 24.68 -22.99
C THR A 248 0.23 23.77 -23.90
N LYS A 249 1.46 24.19 -24.21
CA LYS A 249 2.40 23.38 -25.00
C LYS A 249 2.84 22.14 -24.22
N MET A 250 3.09 22.26 -22.91
CA MET A 250 3.36 21.08 -22.06
C MET A 250 2.17 20.12 -21.99
N ALA A 251 0.94 20.63 -21.83
CA ALA A 251 -0.26 19.80 -21.83
C ALA A 251 -0.46 19.06 -23.17
N SER A 252 -0.21 19.72 -24.30
CA SER A 252 -0.20 19.08 -25.63
C SER A 252 0.89 18.01 -25.75
N ILE A 253 2.14 18.31 -25.35
CA ILE A 253 3.24 17.32 -25.35
C ILE A 253 2.92 16.12 -24.42
N LEU A 254 2.29 16.37 -23.27
CA LEU A 254 1.88 15.32 -22.33
C LEU A 254 0.79 14.43 -22.92
N ASN A 255 -0.34 15.02 -23.28
CA ASN A 255 -1.58 14.31 -23.61
C ASN A 255 -1.56 13.76 -25.05
N GLU A 256 -0.93 14.44 -26.01
CA GLU A 256 -0.89 14.05 -27.43
C GLU A 256 0.43 13.38 -27.85
N THR A 257 1.41 13.19 -26.95
CA THR A 257 2.70 12.57 -27.31
C THR A 257 3.29 11.66 -26.23
N LEU A 258 3.59 12.16 -25.03
CA LEU A 258 4.24 11.37 -23.96
C LEU A 258 3.36 10.22 -23.48
N ALA A 259 2.13 10.50 -23.05
CA ALA A 259 1.23 9.45 -22.56
C ALA A 259 0.82 8.46 -23.67
N PRO A 260 0.43 8.88 -24.89
CA PRO A 260 0.16 7.96 -26.00
C PRO A 260 1.33 7.06 -26.39
N HIS A 261 2.57 7.53 -26.25
CA HIS A 261 3.77 6.71 -26.51
C HIS A 261 3.86 5.53 -25.53
N PHE A 262 3.86 5.79 -24.21
CA PHE A 262 3.94 4.74 -23.21
C PHE A 262 2.68 3.86 -23.15
N LYS A 263 1.48 4.42 -23.38
CA LYS A 263 0.26 3.62 -23.51
C LYS A 263 0.34 2.66 -24.71
N LYS A 264 0.90 3.09 -25.85
CA LYS A 264 1.10 2.21 -27.00
C LYS A 264 2.07 1.07 -26.70
N GLU A 265 3.15 1.33 -25.98
CA GLU A 265 4.12 0.29 -25.56
C GLU A 265 3.45 -0.75 -24.66
N LEU A 266 2.69 -0.32 -23.64
CA LEU A 266 1.88 -1.19 -22.79
C LEU A 266 0.89 -2.04 -23.62
N VAL A 267 0.12 -1.42 -24.52
CA VAL A 267 -0.89 -2.09 -25.35
C VAL A 267 -0.27 -3.18 -26.23
N LEU A 268 0.94 -2.96 -26.77
CA LEU A 268 1.65 -3.98 -27.54
C LEU A 268 2.02 -5.19 -26.66
N LEU A 269 2.58 -4.94 -25.46
CA LEU A 269 2.95 -5.99 -24.51
C LEU A 269 1.73 -6.82 -24.07
N MET A 270 0.57 -6.19 -23.85
CA MET A 270 -0.69 -6.88 -23.50
C MET A 270 -1.30 -7.69 -24.66
N ARG A 271 -1.06 -7.29 -25.91
CA ARG A 271 -1.52 -8.01 -27.11
C ARG A 271 -0.71 -9.27 -27.39
N GLU A 272 0.56 -9.28 -27.00
CA GLU A 272 1.53 -10.32 -27.36
C GLU A 272 1.90 -11.26 -26.19
N GLY A 273 1.59 -10.89 -24.94
CA GLY A 273 1.97 -11.66 -23.75
C GLY A 273 0.96 -11.63 -22.61
N PRO A 274 1.21 -12.43 -21.55
CA PRO A 274 0.35 -12.53 -20.38
C PRO A 274 0.28 -11.20 -19.63
N TYR A 275 -0.93 -10.84 -19.21
CA TYR A 275 -1.16 -9.67 -18.36
C TYR A 275 -2.13 -9.97 -17.21
N THR A 276 -2.03 -9.19 -16.15
CA THR A 276 -3.01 -9.19 -15.05
C THR A 276 -3.59 -7.79 -14.88
N LEU A 277 -4.92 -7.68 -14.82
CA LEU A 277 -5.58 -6.40 -14.52
C LEU A 277 -5.62 -6.18 -13.01
N VAL A 278 -5.55 -4.92 -12.60
CA VAL A 278 -5.67 -4.50 -11.20
C VAL A 278 -6.47 -3.21 -11.15
N THR A 279 -7.59 -3.21 -10.43
CA THR A 279 -8.50 -2.06 -10.26
C THR A 279 -9.04 -2.00 -8.84
N ASP A 280 -9.36 -0.79 -8.38
CA ASP A 280 -9.96 -0.51 -7.07
C ASP A 280 -10.78 0.79 -7.19
N GLY A 281 -11.87 0.89 -6.43
CA GLY A 281 -12.81 2.01 -6.49
C GLY A 281 -12.36 3.18 -5.62
N SER A 282 -12.38 4.40 -6.18
CA SER A 282 -12.07 5.58 -5.38
C SER A 282 -13.17 5.90 -4.36
N ASN A 283 -12.80 6.08 -3.10
CA ASN A 283 -13.64 6.66 -2.05
C ASN A 283 -13.83 8.19 -2.16
N ASP A 284 -13.65 8.77 -3.35
CA ASP A 284 -13.84 10.21 -3.60
C ASP A 284 -15.33 10.54 -3.71
N LYS A 285 -15.80 11.55 -2.98
CA LYS A 285 -17.20 12.03 -3.01
C LYS A 285 -17.47 12.98 -4.18
N GLY A 286 -16.76 12.78 -5.29
CA GLY A 286 -16.92 13.53 -6.53
C GLY A 286 -18.20 13.15 -7.26
N LYS A 287 -18.48 13.83 -8.38
CA LYS A 287 -19.61 13.50 -9.27
C LYS A 287 -19.39 12.24 -10.12
N GLU A 288 -18.15 11.75 -10.16
CA GLU A 288 -17.70 10.62 -10.99
C GLU A 288 -16.90 9.69 -10.09
N LYS A 289 -17.26 8.40 -10.06
CA LYS A 289 -16.50 7.36 -9.39
C LYS A 289 -15.30 7.01 -10.27
N MET A 290 -14.09 7.04 -9.71
CA MET A 290 -12.86 6.71 -10.42
C MET A 290 -12.48 5.27 -10.10
N ASN A 291 -12.37 4.41 -11.12
CA ASN A 291 -11.76 3.09 -10.99
C ASN A 291 -10.48 3.07 -11.86
N PRO A 292 -9.29 3.34 -11.28
CA PRO A 292 -8.04 3.35 -12.05
C PRO A 292 -7.67 1.95 -12.51
N LEU A 293 -7.74 1.70 -13.83
CA LEU A 293 -7.40 0.41 -14.41
C LEU A 293 -5.91 0.32 -14.71
N THR A 294 -5.26 -0.60 -14.03
CA THR A 294 -3.81 -0.83 -14.11
C THR A 294 -3.49 -2.28 -14.42
N VAL A 295 -2.24 -2.54 -14.79
CA VAL A 295 -1.84 -3.81 -15.41
C VAL A 295 -0.47 -4.24 -14.89
N ARG A 296 -0.37 -5.49 -14.48
CA ARG A 296 0.90 -6.19 -14.25
C ARG A 296 1.30 -6.92 -15.53
N ILE A 297 2.53 -6.74 -16.00
CA ILE A 297 3.11 -7.41 -17.17
C ILE A 297 4.58 -7.76 -16.93
N PHE A 298 5.09 -8.80 -17.60
CA PHE A 298 6.53 -9.04 -17.64
C PHE A 298 7.18 -8.19 -18.74
N ASP A 299 7.93 -7.16 -18.35
CA ASP A 299 8.60 -6.27 -19.30
C ASP A 299 10.01 -6.79 -19.59
N ALA A 300 10.17 -7.42 -20.76
CA ALA A 300 11.43 -8.02 -21.19
C ALA A 300 12.57 -7.00 -21.41
N ASN A 301 12.28 -5.70 -21.52
CA ASN A 301 13.33 -4.68 -21.67
C ASN A 301 14.06 -4.41 -20.34
N VAL A 302 13.34 -4.57 -19.22
CA VAL A 302 13.88 -4.41 -17.85
C VAL A 302 13.99 -5.74 -17.09
N ASN A 303 13.59 -6.85 -17.72
CA ASN A 303 13.62 -8.21 -17.18
C ASN A 303 12.87 -8.40 -15.85
N LYS A 304 11.76 -7.67 -15.66
CA LYS A 304 11.01 -7.64 -14.40
C LYS A 304 9.51 -7.59 -14.67
N VAL A 305 8.72 -8.02 -13.69
CA VAL A 305 7.30 -7.68 -13.65
C VAL A 305 7.17 -6.19 -13.33
N THR A 306 6.39 -5.48 -14.13
CA THR A 306 6.14 -4.05 -13.98
C THR A 306 4.65 -3.78 -13.87
N HIS A 307 4.32 -2.73 -13.12
CA HIS A 307 2.96 -2.25 -12.93
C HIS A 307 2.76 -0.95 -13.72
N ARG A 308 1.79 -0.93 -14.63
CA ARG A 308 1.55 0.15 -15.61
C ARG A 308 0.10 0.63 -15.55
N PHE A 309 -0.15 1.90 -15.89
CA PHE A 309 -1.50 2.46 -15.96
C PHE A 309 -2.08 2.37 -17.38
N LEU A 310 -3.27 1.77 -17.53
CA LEU A 310 -3.94 1.57 -18.82
C LEU A 310 -5.01 2.62 -19.10
N GLY A 311 -5.83 2.96 -18.11
CA GLY A 311 -6.93 3.91 -18.27
C GLY A 311 -7.65 4.23 -16.97
N MET A 312 -8.52 5.25 -17.02
CA MET A 312 -9.41 5.59 -15.91
C MET A 312 -10.82 5.11 -16.26
N CYS A 313 -11.30 4.04 -15.65
CA CYS A 313 -12.67 3.59 -15.83
C CYS A 313 -13.59 4.45 -14.94
N THR A 314 -14.01 5.60 -15.47
CA THR A 314 -14.94 6.51 -14.79
C THR A 314 -16.38 6.07 -14.98
N GLU A 315 -17.12 6.05 -13.87
CA GLU A 315 -18.57 5.88 -13.86
C GLU A 315 -19.24 7.19 -13.39
N SER A 316 -20.28 7.59 -14.11
CA SER A 316 -21.16 8.70 -13.77
C SER A 316 -22.57 8.19 -13.50
N ASP A 317 -23.45 9.08 -13.07
CA ASP A 317 -24.91 8.87 -12.99
C ASP A 317 -25.40 7.96 -11.83
N ALA A 318 -26.72 7.81 -11.71
CA ALA A 318 -27.37 7.17 -10.56
C ALA A 318 -27.15 5.66 -10.46
N GLU A 319 -26.65 5.04 -11.54
CA GLU A 319 -26.35 3.60 -11.65
C GLU A 319 -24.84 3.30 -11.47
N CYS A 320 -24.07 4.27 -10.97
CA CYS A 320 -22.62 4.12 -10.77
C CYS A 320 -22.26 3.11 -9.69
N GLY A 321 -21.15 2.39 -9.90
CA GLY A 321 -20.67 1.36 -8.99
C GLY A 321 -21.42 0.04 -9.08
N THR A 322 -22.03 -0.25 -10.24
CA THR A 322 -22.61 -1.56 -10.56
C THR A 322 -21.58 -2.48 -11.21
N ALA A 323 -21.77 -3.78 -11.07
CA ALA A 323 -20.87 -4.78 -11.67
C ALA A 323 -20.88 -4.71 -13.21
N ASP A 324 -22.05 -4.46 -13.80
CA ASP A 324 -22.22 -4.24 -15.23
C ASP A 324 -21.52 -2.97 -15.72
N GLY A 325 -21.70 -1.84 -15.01
CA GLY A 325 -21.07 -0.56 -15.35
C GLY A 325 -19.55 -0.63 -15.37
N LEU A 326 -18.95 -1.16 -14.29
CA LEU A 326 -17.50 -1.32 -14.20
C LEU A 326 -16.96 -2.33 -15.23
N PHE A 327 -17.58 -3.51 -15.37
CA PHE A 327 -17.19 -4.50 -16.38
C PHE A 327 -17.24 -3.93 -17.80
N THR A 328 -18.33 -3.23 -18.16
CA THR A 328 -18.52 -2.62 -19.48
C THR A 328 -17.42 -1.61 -19.79
N LYS A 329 -17.02 -0.77 -18.82
CA LYS A 329 -15.91 0.19 -19.01
C LYS A 329 -14.55 -0.50 -19.16
N ILE A 330 -14.30 -1.60 -18.43
CA ILE A 330 -13.07 -2.39 -18.57
C ILE A 330 -13.04 -3.06 -19.96
N ASN A 331 -14.13 -3.73 -20.35
CA ASN A 331 -14.23 -4.44 -21.63
C ASN A 331 -14.07 -3.48 -22.82
N ALA A 332 -14.75 -2.32 -22.80
CA ALA A 332 -14.58 -1.27 -23.80
C ALA A 332 -13.11 -0.80 -23.89
N THR A 333 -12.45 -0.57 -22.76
CA THR A 333 -11.03 -0.17 -22.72
C THR A 333 -10.12 -1.21 -23.39
N LEU A 334 -10.38 -2.51 -23.20
CA LEU A 334 -9.61 -3.56 -23.86
C LEU A 334 -9.93 -3.64 -25.36
N GLN A 335 -11.21 -3.60 -25.75
CA GLN A 335 -11.66 -3.70 -27.14
C GLN A 335 -11.14 -2.53 -27.99
N GLU A 336 -11.24 -1.29 -27.52
CA GLU A 336 -10.68 -0.10 -28.19
C GLU A 336 -9.17 -0.21 -28.44
N ASN A 337 -8.47 -0.85 -27.49
CA ASN A 337 -7.03 -1.08 -27.57
C ASN A 337 -6.69 -2.44 -28.22
N GLY A 338 -7.68 -3.19 -28.73
CA GLY A 338 -7.50 -4.48 -29.40
C GLY A 338 -6.77 -5.52 -28.53
N ILE A 339 -7.02 -5.51 -27.22
CA ILE A 339 -6.43 -6.44 -26.24
C ILE A 339 -7.42 -7.59 -26.01
N SER A 340 -6.92 -8.83 -25.98
CA SER A 340 -7.73 -10.04 -25.81
C SER A 340 -7.78 -10.51 -24.36
N TRP A 341 -8.98 -10.85 -23.86
CA TRP A 341 -9.15 -11.54 -22.57
C TRP A 341 -8.44 -12.89 -22.50
N GLN A 342 -8.11 -13.52 -23.64
CA GLN A 342 -7.35 -14.77 -23.70
C GLN A 342 -5.88 -14.62 -23.23
N ASN A 343 -5.36 -13.38 -23.21
CA ASN A 343 -4.04 -13.05 -22.65
C ASN A 343 -4.12 -12.63 -21.17
N CYS A 344 -5.32 -12.43 -20.63
CA CYS A 344 -5.50 -12.12 -19.22
C CYS A 344 -5.28 -13.41 -18.39
N VAL A 345 -4.29 -13.39 -17.49
CA VAL A 345 -3.99 -14.54 -16.61
C VAL A 345 -4.54 -14.36 -15.20
N GLY A 346 -4.85 -13.13 -14.80
CA GLY A 346 -5.44 -12.84 -13.50
C GLY A 346 -6.02 -11.43 -13.38
N VAL A 347 -6.89 -11.23 -12.41
CA VAL A 347 -7.49 -9.94 -12.09
C VAL A 347 -7.49 -9.74 -10.58
N ALA A 348 -6.98 -8.58 -10.14
CA ALA A 348 -7.07 -8.14 -8.75
C ALA A 348 -8.10 -7.02 -8.60
N ILE A 349 -9.02 -7.21 -7.66
CA ILE A 349 -10.14 -6.33 -7.31
C ILE A 349 -10.31 -6.29 -5.79
N ASP A 350 -11.19 -5.43 -5.28
CA ASP A 350 -11.54 -5.45 -3.87
C ASP A 350 -12.55 -6.57 -3.54
N ASN A 351 -12.77 -6.83 -2.25
CA ASN A 351 -13.70 -7.84 -1.73
C ASN A 351 -15.15 -7.32 -1.63
N ALA A 352 -15.52 -6.27 -2.37
CA ALA A 352 -16.88 -5.78 -2.37
C ALA A 352 -17.84 -6.83 -2.95
N THR A 353 -19.11 -6.81 -2.54
CA THR A 353 -20.14 -7.73 -3.09
C THR A 353 -20.26 -7.58 -4.60
N VAL A 354 -20.35 -6.34 -5.08
CA VAL A 354 -20.32 -5.96 -6.51
C VAL A 354 -19.15 -6.61 -7.28
N ASP A 355 -18.01 -6.78 -6.63
CA ASP A 355 -16.79 -7.30 -7.25
C ASP A 355 -16.70 -8.84 -7.17
N THR A 356 -17.14 -9.46 -6.06
CA THR A 356 -16.81 -10.86 -5.70
C THR A 356 -18.00 -11.76 -5.31
N GLU A 357 -19.24 -11.27 -5.33
CA GLU A 357 -20.43 -12.06 -4.98
C GLU A 357 -20.65 -13.28 -5.89
N ALA A 358 -21.38 -14.29 -5.42
CA ALA A 358 -21.52 -15.58 -6.11
C ALA A 358 -22.26 -15.49 -7.46
N GLN A 359 -23.04 -14.43 -7.71
CA GLN A 359 -23.79 -14.21 -8.95
C GLN A 359 -23.74 -12.73 -9.36
N ASP A 360 -23.70 -12.48 -10.67
CA ASP A 360 -23.74 -11.16 -11.33
C ASP A 360 -22.69 -10.11 -10.89
N CYS A 361 -21.62 -10.52 -10.23
CA CYS A 361 -20.49 -9.65 -9.86
C CYS A 361 -19.49 -9.45 -11.01
N VAL A 362 -18.57 -8.48 -10.86
CA VAL A 362 -17.49 -8.21 -11.83
C VAL A 362 -16.65 -9.46 -12.11
N SER A 363 -16.30 -10.24 -11.09
CA SER A 363 -15.56 -11.50 -11.25
C SER A 363 -16.28 -12.50 -12.15
N SER A 364 -17.60 -12.67 -11.96
CA SER A 364 -18.40 -13.63 -12.72
C SER A 364 -18.47 -13.27 -14.21
N ARG A 365 -18.54 -11.97 -14.50
CA ARG A 365 -18.57 -11.42 -15.87
C ARG A 365 -17.22 -11.56 -16.57
N ILE A 366 -16.12 -11.29 -15.85
CA ILE A 366 -14.76 -11.51 -16.35
C ILE A 366 -14.49 -12.99 -16.65
N LEU A 367 -14.93 -13.90 -15.77
CA LEU A 367 -14.82 -15.35 -15.99
C LEU A 367 -15.69 -15.85 -17.16
N GLY A 368 -16.73 -15.09 -17.55
CA GLY A 368 -17.50 -15.33 -18.77
C GLY A 368 -16.71 -15.06 -20.06
N GLU A 369 -15.78 -14.11 -20.07
CA GLU A 369 -14.88 -13.82 -21.19
C GLU A 369 -13.70 -14.80 -21.26
N ASN A 370 -13.15 -15.21 -20.10
CA ASN A 370 -12.13 -16.24 -20.00
C ASN A 370 -12.13 -16.89 -18.60
N ASN A 371 -12.59 -18.15 -18.54
CA ASN A 371 -12.73 -18.90 -17.28
C ASN A 371 -11.39 -19.39 -16.68
N THR A 372 -10.26 -19.22 -17.37
CA THR A 372 -8.92 -19.58 -16.87
C THR A 372 -8.33 -18.53 -15.93
N ILE A 373 -8.83 -17.28 -16.02
CA ILE A 373 -8.37 -16.11 -15.25
C ILE A 373 -8.33 -16.43 -13.75
N TYR A 374 -7.23 -16.08 -13.10
CA TYR A 374 -7.15 -16.11 -11.64
C TYR A 374 -7.70 -14.81 -11.02
N ILE A 375 -8.88 -14.88 -10.40
CA ILE A 375 -9.45 -13.79 -9.60
C ILE A 375 -8.80 -13.78 -8.22
N HIS A 376 -8.30 -12.61 -7.79
CA HIS A 376 -7.70 -12.39 -6.48
C HIS A 376 -8.35 -11.15 -5.83
N GLY A 377 -9.01 -11.33 -4.69
CA GLY A 377 -9.58 -10.22 -3.91
C GLY A 377 -8.51 -9.40 -3.17
N CYS A 378 -8.91 -8.51 -2.26
CA CYS A 378 -8.00 -7.77 -1.39
C CYS A 378 -7.53 -8.63 -0.19
N PRO A 379 -6.27 -9.11 -0.14
CA PRO A 379 -5.80 -9.89 1.00
C PRO A 379 -5.50 -9.00 2.22
N CYS A 380 -5.28 -7.69 2.02
CA CYS A 380 -5.12 -6.72 3.12
C CYS A 380 -6.41 -6.61 3.94
N HIS A 381 -7.57 -6.55 3.26
CA HIS A 381 -8.88 -6.62 3.90
C HIS A 381 -9.12 -7.99 4.55
N VAL A 382 -8.70 -9.10 3.92
CA VAL A 382 -8.79 -10.43 4.57
C VAL A 382 -8.03 -10.46 5.91
N VAL A 383 -6.79 -9.97 5.97
CA VAL A 383 -6.01 -9.92 7.22
C VAL A 383 -6.64 -8.98 8.25
N HIS A 384 -7.23 -7.86 7.81
CA HIS A 384 -7.98 -6.96 8.68
C HIS A 384 -9.20 -7.67 9.30
N ASN A 385 -10.04 -8.31 8.49
CA ASN A 385 -11.26 -8.99 8.96
C ASN A 385 -10.95 -10.14 9.94
N ILE A 386 -9.88 -10.92 9.71
CA ILE A 386 -9.44 -11.97 10.67
C ILE A 386 -9.13 -11.32 12.04
N ALA A 387 -8.51 -10.15 12.03
CA ALA A 387 -8.03 -9.49 13.24
C ALA A 387 -9.12 -8.67 13.95
N GLU A 388 -10.04 -8.07 13.19
CA GLU A 388 -11.27 -7.43 13.66
C GLU A 388 -12.17 -8.46 14.37
N GLN A 389 -12.46 -9.58 13.71
CA GLN A 389 -13.27 -10.67 14.29
C GLN A 389 -12.62 -11.24 15.57
N ALA A 390 -11.30 -11.44 15.57
CA ALA A 390 -10.57 -11.85 16.77
C ALA A 390 -10.63 -10.78 17.88
N GLY A 391 -10.56 -9.50 17.52
CA GLY A 391 -10.73 -8.36 18.43
C GLY A 391 -12.11 -8.30 19.06
N GLN A 392 -13.17 -8.56 18.28
CA GLN A 392 -14.54 -8.69 18.75
C GLN A 392 -14.67 -9.78 19.83
N SER A 393 -14.14 -10.99 19.58
CA SER A 393 -14.14 -12.06 20.60
C SER A 393 -13.28 -11.73 21.84
N PHE A 394 -12.23 -10.92 21.71
CA PHE A 394 -11.50 -10.40 22.88
C PHE A 394 -12.36 -9.41 23.68
N MET A 395 -13.06 -8.50 23.01
CA MET A 395 -13.94 -7.51 23.63
C MET A 395 -15.10 -8.18 24.38
N GLU A 396 -15.73 -9.20 23.80
CA GLU A 396 -16.86 -9.92 24.40
C GLU A 396 -16.53 -10.54 25.77
N VAL A 397 -15.28 -10.99 25.97
CA VAL A 397 -14.81 -11.57 27.24
C VAL A 397 -14.22 -10.52 28.19
N SER A 398 -13.49 -9.53 27.68
CA SER A 398 -12.72 -8.58 28.48
C SER A 398 -13.41 -7.24 28.77
N GLY A 399 -14.46 -6.91 28.01
CA GLY A 399 -15.08 -5.58 27.97
C GLY A 399 -14.18 -4.49 27.36
N PHE A 400 -13.11 -4.85 26.64
CA PHE A 400 -12.13 -3.91 26.11
C PHE A 400 -12.01 -3.99 24.58
N ASP A 401 -12.34 -2.88 23.92
CA ASP A 401 -12.05 -2.64 22.51
C ASP A 401 -10.72 -1.89 22.35
N VAL A 402 -9.83 -2.45 21.54
CA VAL A 402 -8.52 -1.89 21.23
C VAL A 402 -8.57 -0.80 20.14
N GLU A 403 -9.44 -0.94 19.15
CA GLU A 403 -9.60 0.05 18.09
C GLU A 403 -10.26 1.31 18.65
N ASP A 404 -11.35 1.15 19.40
CA ASP A 404 -12.14 2.27 19.94
C ASP A 404 -11.28 3.15 20.87
N LEU A 405 -10.44 2.54 21.71
CA LEU A 405 -9.44 3.26 22.52
C LEU A 405 -8.44 4.05 21.67
N VAL A 406 -7.87 3.40 20.65
CA VAL A 406 -6.84 4.02 19.79
C VAL A 406 -7.44 5.16 18.96
N VAL A 407 -8.66 4.98 18.46
CA VAL A 407 -9.44 5.99 17.73
C VAL A 407 -9.75 7.18 18.63
N ASP A 408 -10.22 6.96 19.86
CA ASP A 408 -10.50 8.04 20.81
C ASP A 408 -9.23 8.80 21.23
N VAL A 409 -8.11 8.12 21.48
CA VAL A 409 -6.81 8.77 21.73
C VAL A 409 -6.41 9.63 20.52
N GLY A 410 -6.47 9.07 19.32
CA GLY A 410 -6.13 9.79 18.08
C GLY A 410 -6.94 11.07 17.90
N TYR A 411 -8.26 10.96 17.95
CA TYR A 411 -9.15 12.12 17.80
C TYR A 411 -9.08 13.13 18.96
N TRP A 412 -8.70 12.72 20.18
CA TRP A 412 -8.52 13.65 21.29
C TRP A 412 -7.39 14.66 21.03
N PHE A 413 -6.27 14.19 20.49
CA PHE A 413 -5.09 15.02 20.24
C PHE A 413 -5.06 15.68 18.85
N GLN A 414 -5.82 15.18 17.87
CA GLN A 414 -5.83 15.62 16.46
C GLN A 414 -5.98 17.15 16.26
N ARG A 415 -6.75 17.85 17.11
CA ARG A 415 -7.14 19.26 16.90
C ARG A 415 -6.85 20.22 18.06
N SER A 416 -6.13 19.77 19.08
CA SER A 416 -5.90 20.58 20.29
C SER A 416 -4.42 20.80 20.56
N THR A 417 -3.91 21.97 20.14
CA THR A 417 -2.56 22.44 20.49
C THR A 417 -2.36 22.46 22.01
N ASN A 418 -3.42 22.80 22.76
CA ASN A 418 -3.40 22.81 24.23
C ASN A 418 -3.28 21.40 24.82
N CYS A 419 -4.01 20.40 24.30
CA CYS A 419 -3.87 19.01 24.78
C CYS A 419 -2.47 18.45 24.46
N ASN A 420 -1.92 18.77 23.28
CA ASN A 420 -0.54 18.39 22.93
C ASN A 420 0.50 19.09 23.82
N GLY A 421 0.26 20.36 24.20
CA GLY A 421 1.06 21.08 25.20
C GLY A 421 1.04 20.38 26.56
N TYR A 422 -0.14 20.12 27.12
CA TYR A 422 -0.25 19.39 28.41
C TYR A 422 0.37 17.98 28.35
N LEU A 423 0.21 17.25 27.24
CA LEU A 423 0.87 15.95 27.08
C LEU A 423 2.41 16.08 27.05
N THR A 424 2.95 17.20 26.56
CA THR A 424 4.38 17.51 26.63
C THR A 424 4.83 17.72 28.07
N ASP A 425 4.07 18.48 28.87
CA ASP A 425 4.38 18.70 30.31
C ASP A 425 4.38 17.37 31.09
N PHE A 426 3.41 16.48 30.82
CA PHE A 426 3.40 15.12 31.40
C PHE A 426 4.52 14.23 30.82
N GLY A 427 4.93 14.44 29.56
CA GLY A 427 6.10 13.79 28.97
C GLY A 427 7.38 14.13 29.74
N GLU A 428 7.62 15.42 29.99
CA GLU A 428 8.77 15.89 30.79
C GLU A 428 8.77 15.32 32.21
N LEU A 429 7.60 15.23 32.86
CA LEU A 429 7.44 14.65 34.20
C LEU A 429 7.87 13.17 34.26
N HIS A 430 7.56 12.38 33.23
CA HIS A 430 7.92 10.96 33.15
C HIS A 430 9.27 10.70 32.46
N GLY A 431 9.93 11.74 31.95
CA GLY A 431 11.18 11.61 31.20
C GLY A 431 11.02 11.07 29.78
N SER A 432 9.82 11.10 29.22
CA SER A 432 9.52 10.74 27.83
C SER A 432 9.73 11.95 26.91
N GLU A 433 10.40 11.77 25.78
CA GLU A 433 10.43 12.79 24.73
C GLU A 433 9.04 12.91 24.07
N TYR A 434 8.62 14.14 23.72
CA TYR A 434 7.35 14.36 23.04
C TYR A 434 7.31 13.62 21.70
N MET A 435 6.20 12.93 21.46
CA MET A 435 5.87 12.36 20.17
C MET A 435 4.42 12.68 19.81
N GLU A 436 4.20 13.10 18.58
CA GLU A 436 2.85 13.34 18.04
C GLU A 436 2.00 12.07 18.16
N ILE A 437 0.75 12.20 18.61
CA ILE A 437 -0.17 11.06 18.67
C ILE A 437 -0.59 10.70 17.24
N LEU A 438 -0.40 9.42 16.87
CA LEU A 438 -0.79 8.91 15.57
C LEU A 438 -2.30 8.66 15.55
N GLN A 439 -2.94 8.97 14.42
CA GLN A 439 -4.35 8.67 14.19
C GLN A 439 -4.49 7.31 13.49
N HIS A 440 -5.30 6.43 14.07
CA HIS A 440 -5.78 5.22 13.42
C HIS A 440 -7.01 5.51 12.55
N ILE A 441 -7.14 4.77 11.46
CA ILE A 441 -8.34 4.70 10.62
C ILE A 441 -8.65 3.21 10.52
N SER A 442 -9.80 2.78 11.04
CA SER A 442 -10.13 1.35 11.25
C SER A 442 -9.91 0.46 10.04
N LEU A 443 -10.21 0.96 8.83
CA LEU A 443 -9.99 0.28 7.54
C LEU A 443 -8.54 -0.21 7.25
N ARG A 444 -7.56 0.05 8.14
CA ARG A 444 -6.14 -0.28 7.92
C ARG A 444 -5.44 -0.78 9.20
N TRP A 445 -5.54 -2.08 9.46
CA TRP A 445 -4.92 -2.77 10.61
C TRP A 445 -3.42 -2.46 10.83
N LEU A 446 -2.61 -2.25 9.78
CA LEU A 446 -1.20 -1.85 9.91
C LEU A 446 -0.99 -0.51 10.64
N THR A 447 -1.99 0.37 10.65
CA THR A 447 -1.92 1.61 11.42
C THR A 447 -2.16 1.39 12.91
N LEU A 448 -2.88 0.31 13.28
CA LEU A 448 -3.16 -0.04 14.67
C LEU A 448 -1.86 -0.36 15.44
N GLU A 449 -0.97 -1.20 14.89
CA GLU A 449 0.33 -1.55 15.52
C GLU A 449 1.17 -0.30 15.85
N ARG A 450 1.23 0.64 14.89
CA ARG A 450 2.00 1.88 15.03
C ARG A 450 1.38 2.80 16.08
N CYS A 451 0.05 2.91 16.12
CA CYS A 451 -0.66 3.72 17.11
C CYS A 451 -0.56 3.10 18.51
N LEU A 452 -0.70 1.78 18.65
CA LEU A 452 -0.52 1.05 19.91
C LEU A 452 0.88 1.21 20.46
N THR A 453 1.91 1.06 19.62
CA THR A 453 3.31 1.26 20.02
C THR A 453 3.56 2.71 20.46
N ARG A 454 2.95 3.69 19.78
CA ARG A 454 3.00 5.12 20.17
C ARG A 454 2.31 5.35 21.53
N ILE A 455 1.13 4.77 21.76
CA ILE A 455 0.36 4.88 23.01
C ILE A 455 1.13 4.22 24.17
N LEU A 456 1.68 3.02 23.98
CA LEU A 456 2.47 2.31 24.99
C LEU A 456 3.73 3.08 25.38
N THR A 457 4.43 3.69 24.41
CA THR A 457 5.61 4.52 24.68
C THR A 457 5.25 5.79 25.47
N LEU A 458 4.03 6.29 25.32
CA LEU A 458 3.50 7.46 26.03
C LEU A 458 2.55 7.09 27.18
N TYR A 459 2.53 5.83 27.62
CA TYR A 459 1.45 5.33 28.48
C TYR A 459 1.41 6.04 29.84
N HIS A 460 2.54 6.22 30.51
CA HIS A 460 2.59 6.92 31.81
C HIS A 460 2.24 8.42 31.70
N PRO A 461 2.76 9.19 30.71
CA PRO A 461 2.24 10.52 30.38
C PRO A 461 0.73 10.58 30.14
N LEU A 462 0.19 9.71 29.28
CA LEU A 462 -1.24 9.66 28.94
C LEU A 462 -2.09 9.32 30.17
N ALA A 463 -1.70 8.28 30.92
CA ALA A 463 -2.40 7.88 32.14
C ALA A 463 -2.41 8.99 33.20
N SER A 464 -1.31 9.73 33.34
CA SER A 464 -1.25 10.87 34.27
C SER A 464 -2.11 12.02 33.80
N TYR A 465 -2.08 12.34 32.51
CA TYR A 465 -2.92 13.37 31.89
C TYR A 465 -4.41 13.09 32.13
N PHE A 466 -4.90 11.91 31.76
CA PHE A 466 -6.32 11.56 31.90
C PHE A 466 -6.76 11.37 33.36
N LYS A 467 -5.85 11.03 34.29
CA LYS A 467 -6.14 11.03 35.74
C LYS A 467 -6.14 12.41 36.38
N SER A 468 -5.40 13.37 35.81
CA SER A 468 -5.22 14.72 36.41
C SER A 468 -6.38 15.68 36.17
N ALA A 469 -7.16 15.47 35.11
CA ALA A 469 -8.25 16.36 34.70
C ALA A 469 -9.61 15.66 34.78
N ASN A 470 -10.70 16.41 34.95
CA ASN A 470 -12.06 15.88 34.95
C ASN A 470 -12.93 16.71 34.00
N LEU A 471 -12.88 16.37 32.71
CA LEU A 471 -13.64 17.04 31.67
C LEU A 471 -14.94 16.28 31.38
N LYS A 472 -16.04 17.02 31.23
CA LYS A 472 -17.39 16.44 31.00
C LYS A 472 -17.59 15.83 29.60
N GLN A 473 -16.58 15.86 28.73
CA GLN A 473 -16.69 15.42 27.34
C GLN A 473 -16.73 13.88 27.28
N PRO A 474 -17.67 13.24 26.55
CA PRO A 474 -17.83 11.78 26.58
C PRO A 474 -16.57 10.99 26.25
N ARG A 475 -15.84 11.38 25.19
CA ARG A 475 -14.52 10.82 24.82
C ARG A 475 -13.50 10.94 25.96
N PHE A 476 -13.44 12.09 26.64
CA PHE A 476 -12.51 12.26 27.76
C PHE A 476 -12.83 11.29 28.90
N ARG A 477 -14.12 11.06 29.20
CA ARG A 477 -14.53 10.10 30.22
C ARG A 477 -14.12 8.68 29.87
N ARG A 478 -14.43 8.19 28.66
CA ARG A 478 -13.98 6.86 28.20
C ARG A 478 -12.47 6.69 28.31
N LEU A 479 -11.71 7.71 27.92
CA LEU A 479 -10.25 7.71 28.05
C LEU A 479 -9.80 7.74 29.53
N GLN A 480 -10.44 8.53 30.38
CA GLN A 480 -10.19 8.56 31.81
C GLN A 480 -10.48 7.21 32.48
N ASP A 481 -11.60 6.57 32.14
CA ASP A 481 -11.99 5.26 32.65
C ASP A 481 -10.98 4.18 32.20
N ALA A 482 -10.64 4.15 30.89
CA ALA A 482 -9.66 3.23 30.33
C ALA A 482 -8.26 3.40 30.95
N PHE A 483 -7.71 4.62 30.99
CA PHE A 483 -6.40 4.86 31.60
C PHE A 483 -6.40 4.75 33.13
N SER A 484 -7.57 4.70 33.77
CA SER A 484 -7.71 4.39 35.20
C SER A 484 -7.79 2.89 35.50
N ASN A 485 -8.25 2.07 34.56
CA ASN A 485 -8.28 0.62 34.68
C ASN A 485 -6.84 0.04 34.66
N PRO A 486 -6.40 -0.71 35.69
CA PRO A 486 -5.07 -1.33 35.72
C PRO A 486 -4.84 -2.35 34.59
N MET A 487 -5.89 -2.97 34.06
CA MET A 487 -5.80 -3.97 32.99
C MET A 487 -5.54 -3.37 31.60
N THR A 488 -5.83 -2.10 31.36
CA THR A 488 -5.68 -1.50 30.02
C THR A 488 -4.23 -1.54 29.51
N GLU A 489 -3.23 -1.37 30.38
CA GLU A 489 -1.82 -1.55 29.98
C GLU A 489 -1.52 -3.01 29.59
N VAL A 490 -2.10 -3.99 30.29
CA VAL A 490 -1.96 -5.42 29.99
C VAL A 490 -2.57 -5.75 28.63
N TYR A 491 -3.79 -5.28 28.37
CA TYR A 491 -4.47 -5.50 27.09
C TYR A 491 -3.67 -4.90 25.93
N LEU A 492 -3.22 -3.64 26.05
CA LEU A 492 -2.37 -2.99 25.04
C LEU A 492 -1.06 -3.77 24.79
N LEU A 493 -0.41 -4.28 25.84
CA LEU A 493 0.80 -5.10 25.72
C LEU A 493 0.53 -6.45 25.04
N PHE A 494 -0.63 -7.08 25.29
CA PHE A 494 -1.06 -8.30 24.58
C PHE A 494 -1.23 -8.05 23.08
N PHE A 495 -1.92 -6.96 22.70
CA PHE A 495 -2.08 -6.60 21.29
C PHE A 495 -0.73 -6.26 20.64
N GLN A 496 0.14 -5.49 21.30
CA GLN A 496 1.52 -5.24 20.82
C GLN A 496 2.30 -6.54 20.61
N ALA A 497 2.15 -7.53 21.49
CA ALA A 497 2.84 -8.81 21.36
C ALA A 497 2.24 -9.72 20.28
N THR A 498 1.01 -9.48 19.81
CA THR A 498 0.25 -10.41 18.95
C THR A 498 0.07 -9.90 17.52
N ILE A 499 -0.21 -8.61 17.34
CA ILE A 499 -0.41 -7.96 16.03
C ILE A 499 0.76 -8.15 15.04
N PRO A 500 2.05 -8.20 15.43
CA PRO A 500 3.14 -8.38 14.47
C PRO A 500 3.04 -9.62 13.57
N ALA A 501 2.32 -10.68 13.99
CA ALA A 501 2.06 -11.84 13.13
C ALA A 501 1.14 -11.49 11.94
N PHE A 502 0.12 -10.66 12.17
CA PHE A 502 -0.81 -10.16 11.15
C PHE A 502 -0.10 -9.14 10.24
N SER A 503 0.67 -8.22 10.84
CA SER A 503 1.44 -7.22 10.09
C SER A 503 2.47 -7.85 9.17
N ALA A 504 3.17 -8.92 9.60
CA ALA A 504 4.12 -9.63 8.76
C ALA A 504 3.47 -10.22 7.49
N LEU A 505 2.29 -10.83 7.63
CA LEU A 505 1.52 -11.35 6.49
C LEU A 505 0.99 -10.21 5.60
N ASN A 506 0.49 -9.11 6.18
CA ASN A 506 0.01 -7.96 5.42
C ASN A 506 1.14 -7.25 4.64
N LEU A 507 2.35 -7.18 5.22
CA LEU A 507 3.54 -6.65 4.55
C LEU A 507 3.98 -7.49 3.35
N LEU A 508 3.77 -8.81 3.35
CA LEU A 508 3.98 -9.66 2.18
C LEU A 508 3.05 -9.27 1.03
N PHE A 509 1.75 -9.13 1.33
CA PHE A 509 0.75 -8.74 0.34
C PHE A 509 1.00 -7.35 -0.26
N GLN A 510 1.59 -6.42 0.49
CA GLN A 510 1.83 -5.05 0.02
C GLN A 510 3.14 -4.87 -0.78
N ARG A 511 3.93 -5.93 -0.98
CA ARG A 511 5.17 -5.86 -1.78
C ARG A 511 4.88 -5.41 -3.21
N GLU A 512 5.78 -4.61 -3.77
CA GLU A 512 5.70 -4.23 -5.19
C GLU A 512 6.16 -5.39 -6.10
N GLN A 513 7.16 -6.14 -5.63
CA GLN A 513 7.68 -7.33 -6.31
C GLN A 513 6.69 -8.50 -6.23
N SER A 514 6.58 -9.26 -7.32
CA SER A 514 5.75 -10.46 -7.40
C SER A 514 6.07 -11.45 -6.29
N SER A 515 5.09 -11.73 -5.43
CA SER A 515 5.23 -12.59 -4.26
C SER A 515 4.25 -13.78 -4.26
N ILE A 516 3.64 -14.09 -5.41
CA ILE A 516 2.60 -15.13 -5.56
C ILE A 516 3.05 -16.51 -5.07
N PHE A 517 4.32 -16.86 -5.34
CA PHE A 517 4.96 -18.12 -4.96
C PHE A 517 5.22 -18.26 -3.45
N LEU A 518 5.09 -17.18 -2.67
CA LEU A 518 5.23 -17.18 -1.20
C LEU A 518 3.90 -17.29 -0.47
N LEU A 519 2.77 -17.02 -1.14
CA LEU A 519 1.51 -16.77 -0.43
C LEU A 519 1.03 -17.99 0.34
N TYR A 520 1.07 -19.19 -0.27
CA TYR A 520 0.59 -20.40 0.39
C TYR A 520 1.35 -20.65 1.70
N ASP A 521 2.68 -20.68 1.65
CA ASP A 521 3.50 -20.98 2.81
C ASP A 521 3.42 -19.91 3.88
N GLU A 522 3.34 -18.63 3.52
CA GLU A 522 3.20 -17.58 4.54
C GLU A 522 1.80 -17.51 5.17
N MET A 523 0.74 -17.89 4.46
CA MET A 523 -0.60 -18.09 5.06
C MET A 523 -0.59 -19.28 6.03
N VAL A 524 0.01 -20.42 5.63
CA VAL A 524 0.20 -21.61 6.49
C VAL A 524 1.05 -21.27 7.72
N ASN A 525 2.14 -20.52 7.53
CA ASN A 525 3.04 -20.08 8.58
C ASN A 525 2.35 -19.09 9.52
N PHE A 526 1.50 -18.19 9.02
CA PHE A 526 0.69 -17.30 9.86
C PHE A 526 -0.21 -18.11 10.80
N ILE A 527 -0.99 -19.06 10.28
CA ILE A 527 -1.87 -19.93 11.10
C ILE A 527 -1.04 -20.67 12.15
N ARG A 528 0.06 -21.33 11.75
CA ARG A 528 0.97 -22.02 12.69
C ARG A 528 1.55 -21.08 13.75
N LYS A 529 1.95 -19.85 13.38
CA LYS A 529 2.46 -18.82 14.32
C LYS A 529 1.41 -18.40 15.34
N VAL A 530 0.12 -18.30 14.97
CA VAL A 530 -0.98 -18.00 15.89
C VAL A 530 -1.26 -19.20 16.80
N CYS A 531 -1.43 -20.41 16.25
CA CYS A 531 -1.66 -21.63 17.03
C CYS A 531 -0.54 -21.90 18.05
N ALA A 532 0.73 -21.69 17.67
CA ALA A 532 1.90 -21.84 18.53
C ALA A 532 1.92 -20.93 19.78
N ARG A 533 0.98 -19.98 19.90
CA ARG A 533 0.83 -19.17 21.10
C ARG A 533 0.01 -19.84 22.20
N PHE A 534 -0.93 -20.72 21.84
CA PHE A 534 -1.87 -21.35 22.77
C PHE A 534 -1.91 -22.87 22.72
N MET A 535 -1.33 -23.52 21.70
CA MET A 535 -1.27 -24.98 21.58
C MET A 535 0.06 -25.57 22.06
N VAL A 536 0.04 -26.83 22.49
CA VAL A 536 1.25 -27.60 22.79
C VAL A 536 2.02 -27.94 21.50
N PRO A 537 3.37 -27.85 21.48
CA PRO A 537 4.15 -28.09 20.26
C PRO A 537 3.92 -29.47 19.60
N ALA A 538 3.66 -30.51 20.40
CA ALA A 538 3.40 -31.85 19.90
C ALA A 538 2.13 -31.93 19.01
N ALA A 539 1.07 -31.21 19.37
CA ALA A 539 -0.19 -31.15 18.61
C ALA A 539 -0.10 -30.28 17.34
N LEU A 540 0.99 -29.53 17.17
CA LEU A 540 1.26 -28.75 15.96
C LEU A 540 2.18 -29.48 14.97
N GLN A 541 3.05 -30.35 15.47
CA GLN A 541 3.97 -31.15 14.65
C GLN A 541 3.29 -32.34 13.95
N SER A 542 2.12 -32.77 14.42
CA SER A 542 1.36 -33.90 13.88
C SER A 542 0.65 -33.63 12.54
N HIS A 543 0.56 -32.38 12.07
CA HIS A 543 -0.26 -32.01 10.91
C HIS A 543 0.48 -31.15 9.87
N GLN A 544 0.62 -31.69 8.66
CA GLN A 544 1.18 -30.97 7.50
C GLN A 544 0.20 -29.94 6.92
N GLU A 545 -1.10 -30.21 6.95
CA GLU A 545 -2.15 -29.31 6.44
C GLU A 545 -2.79 -28.48 7.57
N PRO A 546 -3.05 -27.16 7.38
CA PRO A 546 -3.63 -26.30 8.41
C PRO A 546 -5.00 -26.75 8.92
N HIS A 547 -5.86 -27.25 8.02
CA HIS A 547 -7.22 -27.67 8.36
C HIS A 547 -7.27 -28.89 9.30
N ASN A 548 -6.18 -29.66 9.39
CA ASN A 548 -6.07 -30.82 10.27
C ASN A 548 -5.56 -30.48 11.67
N ILE A 549 -5.20 -29.22 11.95
CA ILE A 549 -4.75 -28.79 13.28
C ILE A 549 -5.95 -28.81 14.23
N ALA A 550 -5.93 -29.68 15.24
CA ALA A 550 -7.01 -29.82 16.22
C ALA A 550 -7.01 -28.70 17.29
N PHE A 551 -7.08 -27.43 16.84
CA PHE A 551 -6.94 -26.25 17.70
C PHE A 551 -8.15 -25.98 18.62
N LYS A 552 -9.30 -26.64 18.38
CA LYS A 552 -10.50 -26.52 19.23
C LYS A 552 -10.50 -27.48 20.42
N GLU A 553 -9.63 -28.50 20.43
CA GLU A 553 -9.52 -29.48 21.50
C GLU A 553 -8.73 -28.93 22.69
N LYS A 554 -9.37 -28.83 23.86
CA LYS A 554 -8.75 -28.27 25.08
C LYS A 554 -7.53 -29.06 25.57
N GLU A 555 -7.46 -30.34 25.25
CA GLU A 555 -6.32 -31.22 25.55
C GLU A 555 -5.03 -30.79 24.82
N ASN A 556 -5.18 -30.15 23.66
CA ASN A 556 -4.06 -29.63 22.87
C ASN A 556 -3.63 -28.21 23.31
N HIS A 557 -4.30 -27.60 24.31
CA HIS A 557 -4.02 -26.24 24.76
C HIS A 557 -2.94 -26.18 25.85
N LEU A 558 -2.20 -25.07 25.88
CA LEU A 558 -1.27 -24.74 26.95
C LEU A 558 -2.04 -24.37 28.22
N LEU A 559 -1.92 -25.20 29.26
CA LEU A 559 -2.60 -24.99 30.54
C LEU A 559 -2.23 -23.66 31.21
N GLY A 560 -3.22 -22.79 31.41
CA GLY A 560 -3.15 -21.56 32.21
C GLY A 560 -2.08 -20.57 31.75
N GLY A 561 -1.36 -19.96 32.70
CA GLY A 561 -0.33 -18.93 32.47
C GLY A 561 0.91 -19.37 31.65
N LYS A 562 0.89 -20.56 31.04
CA LYS A 562 1.87 -21.02 30.05
C LYS A 562 1.58 -20.48 28.64
N MET A 563 0.36 -20.01 28.34
CA MET A 563 0.02 -19.38 27.06
C MET A 563 0.95 -18.19 26.75
N ASN A 564 1.40 -18.08 25.49
CA ASN A 564 2.32 -17.04 25.05
C ASN A 564 1.61 -15.71 24.73
N VAL A 565 1.30 -14.98 25.80
CA VAL A 565 0.73 -13.63 25.76
C VAL A 565 1.78 -12.52 25.56
N GLY A 566 3.06 -12.87 25.41
CA GLY A 566 4.20 -11.94 25.38
C GLY A 566 4.84 -11.71 26.76
N PHE A 567 6.15 -11.47 26.78
CA PHE A 567 6.92 -11.31 28.01
C PHE A 567 6.48 -10.09 28.83
N SER A 568 6.40 -8.91 28.19
CA SER A 568 6.01 -7.65 28.84
C SER A 568 4.60 -7.73 29.43
N THR A 569 3.66 -8.32 28.69
CA THR A 569 2.28 -8.59 29.12
C THR A 569 2.24 -9.41 30.41
N ARG A 570 2.93 -10.56 30.43
CA ARG A 570 3.00 -11.45 31.60
C ARG A 570 3.72 -10.79 32.78
N ALA A 571 4.80 -10.05 32.53
CA ALA A 571 5.52 -9.32 33.56
C ALA A 571 4.64 -8.23 34.21
N LYS A 572 3.85 -7.50 33.42
CA LYS A 572 2.91 -6.48 33.90
C LYS A 572 1.77 -7.12 34.70
N LEU A 573 1.14 -8.17 34.16
CA LEU A 573 0.03 -8.88 34.81
C LEU A 573 0.45 -9.47 36.17
N ASN A 574 1.60 -10.17 36.21
CA ASN A 574 2.15 -10.71 37.46
C ASN A 574 2.49 -9.62 38.48
N ARG A 575 3.02 -8.47 38.01
CA ARG A 575 3.30 -7.34 38.88
C ARG A 575 2.03 -6.78 39.51
N LEU A 576 1.00 -6.48 38.71
CA LEU A 576 -0.28 -5.95 39.23
C LEU A 576 -0.93 -6.92 40.23
N LEU A 577 -0.82 -8.24 40.00
CA LEU A 577 -1.33 -9.25 40.93
C LEU A 577 -0.57 -9.25 42.26
N ASN A 578 0.76 -9.14 42.20
CA ASN A 578 1.62 -9.09 43.39
C ASN A 578 1.48 -7.77 44.18
N ASP A 579 1.33 -6.65 43.46
CA ASP A 579 1.13 -5.30 44.02
C ASP A 579 -0.29 -5.15 44.61
N GLY A 580 -1.22 -6.06 44.30
CA GLY A 580 -2.61 -6.08 44.79
C GLY A 580 -3.59 -5.23 43.97
N ASP A 581 -3.14 -4.65 42.85
CA ASP A 581 -3.93 -3.82 41.94
C ASP A 581 -4.99 -4.62 41.17
N ILE A 582 -4.82 -5.93 41.03
CA ILE A 582 -5.77 -6.85 40.37
C ILE A 582 -5.95 -8.15 41.17
N THR A 583 -7.01 -8.89 40.87
CA THR A 583 -7.33 -10.18 41.52
C THR A 583 -7.03 -11.37 40.59
N PRO A 584 -6.92 -12.62 41.11
CA PRO A 584 -6.78 -13.82 40.27
C PRO A 584 -7.86 -13.96 39.18
N HIS A 585 -9.10 -13.55 39.47
CA HIS A 585 -10.19 -13.53 38.48
C HIS A 585 -9.88 -12.63 37.27
N HIS A 586 -9.18 -11.50 37.45
CA HIS A 586 -8.76 -10.66 36.32
C HIS A 586 -7.68 -11.34 35.47
N VAL A 587 -6.83 -12.17 36.09
CA VAL A 587 -5.80 -12.97 35.40
C VAL A 587 -6.45 -14.09 34.58
N GLU A 588 -7.45 -14.78 35.16
CA GLU A 588 -8.25 -15.81 34.49
C GLU A 588 -9.03 -15.23 33.30
N SER A 589 -9.84 -14.17 33.53
CA SER A 589 -10.60 -13.48 32.49
C SER A 589 -9.72 -12.93 31.36
N PHE A 590 -8.52 -12.40 31.67
CA PHE A 590 -7.56 -12.01 30.63
C PHE A 590 -7.07 -13.21 29.80
N HIS A 591 -6.77 -14.34 30.44
CA HIS A 591 -6.35 -15.54 29.72
C HIS A 591 -7.49 -16.14 28.88
N GLU A 592 -8.74 -16.06 29.33
CA GLU A 592 -9.92 -16.43 28.53
C GLU A 592 -10.08 -15.52 27.31
N ALA A 593 -10.00 -14.19 27.49
CA ALA A 593 -10.09 -13.23 26.38
C ALA A 593 -8.95 -13.39 25.36
N ALA A 594 -7.72 -13.59 25.84
CA ALA A 594 -6.56 -13.81 24.98
C ALA A 594 -6.65 -15.16 24.24
N LEU A 595 -7.23 -16.20 24.83
CA LEU A 595 -7.49 -17.48 24.16
C LEU A 595 -8.60 -17.33 23.11
N ALA A 596 -9.69 -16.62 23.43
CA ALA A 596 -10.78 -16.33 22.50
C ALA A 596 -10.27 -15.61 21.24
N PHE A 597 -9.47 -14.54 21.41
CA PHE A 597 -8.80 -13.86 20.30
C PHE A 597 -8.00 -14.83 19.41
N LEU A 598 -7.16 -15.67 20.02
CA LEU A 598 -6.26 -16.56 19.28
C LEU A 598 -6.99 -17.72 18.58
N MET A 599 -8.05 -18.25 19.19
CA MET A 599 -8.88 -19.28 18.58
C MET A 599 -9.73 -18.73 17.42
N GLU A 600 -10.35 -17.57 17.60
CA GLU A 600 -11.17 -16.93 16.56
C GLU A 600 -10.31 -16.50 15.36
N ALA A 601 -9.12 -15.94 15.61
CA ALA A 601 -8.17 -15.61 14.56
C ALA A 601 -7.79 -16.84 13.70
N VAL A 602 -7.69 -18.03 14.29
CA VAL A 602 -7.40 -19.28 13.57
C VAL A 602 -8.64 -19.77 12.82
N ASP A 603 -9.82 -19.80 13.46
CA ASP A 603 -11.05 -20.29 12.84
C ASP A 603 -11.46 -19.44 11.64
N TYR A 604 -11.44 -18.12 11.80
CA TYR A 604 -11.77 -17.19 10.72
C TYR A 604 -10.72 -17.24 9.61
N ALA A 605 -9.41 -17.32 9.93
CA ALA A 605 -8.36 -17.47 8.92
C ALA A 605 -8.51 -18.75 8.08
N LEU A 606 -8.81 -19.89 8.71
CA LEU A 606 -9.07 -21.15 8.00
C LEU A 606 -10.32 -21.09 7.12
N LYS A 607 -11.30 -20.24 7.46
CA LYS A 607 -12.54 -20.02 6.69
C LYS A 607 -12.35 -19.12 5.46
N ILE A 608 -11.51 -18.08 5.56
CA ILE A 608 -11.43 -17.00 4.55
C ILE A 608 -10.16 -17.02 3.69
N LEU A 609 -9.05 -17.59 4.17
CA LEU A 609 -7.82 -17.66 3.37
C LEU A 609 -7.96 -18.72 2.27
N PRO A 610 -7.47 -18.48 1.04
CA PRO A 610 -7.60 -19.39 -0.10
C PRO A 610 -6.62 -20.58 -0.03
N LEU A 611 -6.60 -21.29 1.10
CA LEU A 611 -5.70 -22.42 1.37
C LEU A 611 -5.93 -23.60 0.42
N GLU A 612 -7.17 -23.83 -0.04
CA GLU A 612 -7.45 -24.89 -1.01
C GLU A 612 -7.26 -24.48 -2.47
N ASN A 613 -6.68 -23.32 -2.76
CA ASN A 613 -6.43 -22.90 -4.13
C ASN A 613 -5.19 -23.62 -4.72
N PRO A 614 -5.36 -24.53 -5.73
CA PRO A 614 -4.26 -25.29 -6.29
C PRO A 614 -3.23 -24.40 -7.00
N LEU A 615 -3.63 -23.25 -7.54
CA LEU A 615 -2.71 -22.30 -8.17
C LEU A 615 -1.67 -21.79 -7.18
N LEU A 616 -2.05 -21.54 -5.93
CA LEU A 616 -1.14 -21.08 -4.88
C LEU A 616 -0.22 -22.20 -4.39
N LYS A 617 -0.71 -23.46 -4.37
CA LYS A 617 0.10 -24.65 -4.05
C LYS A 617 1.17 -24.89 -5.13
N HIS A 618 0.80 -24.83 -6.41
CA HIS A 618 1.71 -25.05 -7.54
C HIS A 618 2.64 -23.86 -7.84
N ALA A 619 2.27 -22.61 -7.53
CA ALA A 619 3.12 -21.44 -7.82
C ALA A 619 4.52 -21.48 -7.16
N LYS A 620 4.73 -22.33 -6.16
CA LYS A 620 5.97 -22.48 -5.39
C LYS A 620 7.21 -22.80 -6.21
N PHE A 621 7.09 -23.53 -7.34
CA PHE A 621 8.27 -23.93 -8.14
C PHE A 621 9.10 -22.73 -8.65
N VAL A 622 8.46 -21.56 -8.74
CA VAL A 622 9.08 -20.28 -9.09
C VAL A 622 10.10 -19.81 -8.04
N ASP A 623 9.98 -20.25 -6.78
CA ASP A 623 10.97 -20.01 -5.75
C ASP A 623 12.15 -20.98 -5.89
N VAL A 624 13.28 -20.45 -6.37
CA VAL A 624 14.54 -21.20 -6.52
C VAL A 624 15.06 -21.82 -5.20
N ARG A 625 14.57 -21.33 -4.05
CA ARG A 625 14.88 -21.87 -2.72
C ARG A 625 14.08 -23.13 -2.40
N GLN A 626 12.86 -23.27 -2.93
CA GLN A 626 12.00 -24.44 -2.75
C GLN A 626 12.09 -25.46 -3.90
N ARG A 627 12.91 -25.21 -4.94
CA ARG A 627 12.94 -26.03 -6.17
C ARG A 627 13.09 -27.55 -5.98
N LEU A 628 13.72 -28.00 -4.88
CA LEU A 628 13.92 -29.41 -4.55
C LEU A 628 12.68 -30.07 -3.90
N GLU A 629 11.71 -29.27 -3.46
CA GLU A 629 10.44 -29.71 -2.84
C GLU A 629 9.30 -29.76 -3.88
N CYS A 630 9.49 -29.15 -5.06
CA CYS A 630 8.55 -29.08 -6.18
C CYS A 630 8.77 -30.21 -7.20
N CYS A 631 7.79 -30.44 -8.09
CA CYS A 631 7.89 -31.37 -9.22
C CYS A 631 7.43 -30.73 -10.54
N VAL A 632 7.63 -31.44 -11.66
CA VAL A 632 7.22 -30.96 -12.99
C VAL A 632 5.71 -30.68 -13.09
N ASP A 633 4.88 -31.36 -12.28
CA ASP A 633 3.44 -31.16 -12.24
C ASP A 633 3.06 -29.74 -11.80
N ASP A 634 3.90 -29.10 -10.97
CA ASP A 634 3.73 -27.70 -10.57
C ASP A 634 3.83 -26.73 -11.77
N ALA A 635 4.69 -27.04 -12.74
CA ALA A 635 4.80 -26.27 -13.98
C ALA A 635 3.71 -26.67 -15.00
N LEU A 636 3.38 -27.96 -15.10
CA LEU A 636 2.33 -28.47 -15.99
C LEU A 636 0.94 -27.94 -15.62
N TYR A 637 0.63 -27.73 -14.33
CA TYR A 637 -0.60 -27.09 -13.88
C TYR A 637 -0.88 -25.77 -14.62
N PHE A 638 0.15 -24.95 -14.85
CA PHE A 638 0.00 -23.68 -15.56
C PHE A 638 -0.10 -23.86 -17.08
N VAL A 639 0.56 -24.88 -17.66
CA VAL A 639 0.40 -25.25 -19.07
C VAL A 639 -1.04 -25.68 -19.37
N GLU A 640 -1.61 -26.52 -18.51
CA GLU A 640 -3.00 -26.98 -18.60
C GLU A 640 -4.00 -25.84 -18.37
N ARG A 641 -3.71 -24.93 -17.43
CA ARG A 641 -4.57 -23.78 -17.14
C ARG A 641 -4.53 -22.68 -18.21
N PHE A 642 -3.38 -22.43 -18.83
CA PHE A 642 -3.19 -21.33 -19.80
C PHE A 642 -2.67 -21.82 -21.17
N PRO A 643 -3.35 -22.78 -21.84
CA PRO A 643 -2.82 -23.46 -23.03
C PRO A 643 -2.65 -22.55 -24.26
N HIS A 644 -3.35 -21.40 -24.29
CA HIS A 644 -3.19 -20.38 -25.34
C HIS A 644 -1.83 -19.65 -25.24
N LEU A 645 -1.37 -19.38 -24.02
CA LEU A 645 -0.14 -18.65 -23.72
C LEU A 645 1.06 -19.59 -23.55
N LEU A 646 0.80 -20.83 -23.14
CA LEU A 646 1.78 -21.89 -22.90
C LEU A 646 1.47 -23.09 -23.80
N PRO A 647 1.81 -23.04 -25.11
CA PRO A 647 1.51 -24.10 -26.08
C PRO A 647 2.47 -25.30 -25.93
N TYR A 648 2.53 -25.87 -24.72
CA TYR A 648 3.45 -26.93 -24.30
C TYR A 648 2.73 -28.23 -23.94
N HIS A 649 1.56 -28.48 -24.53
CA HIS A 649 0.61 -29.54 -24.18
C HIS A 649 0.80 -30.88 -24.93
N GLY A 650 1.85 -31.00 -25.75
CA GLY A 650 2.16 -32.24 -26.47
C GLY A 650 3.08 -33.16 -25.66
N PRO A 651 3.05 -34.49 -25.84
CA PRO A 651 3.90 -35.41 -25.06
C PRO A 651 5.40 -35.09 -25.16
N HIS A 652 5.88 -34.69 -26.33
CA HIS A 652 7.26 -34.29 -26.55
C HIS A 652 7.61 -32.97 -25.84
N GLU A 653 6.68 -32.02 -25.77
CA GLU A 653 6.82 -30.78 -25.00
C GLU A 653 6.84 -31.06 -23.49
N HIS A 654 6.06 -32.05 -23.01
CA HIS A 654 6.07 -32.51 -21.62
C HIS A 654 7.40 -33.18 -21.27
N ASP A 655 7.91 -34.10 -22.11
CA ASP A 655 9.23 -34.73 -21.92
C ASP A 655 10.36 -33.70 -21.87
N GLN A 656 10.29 -32.68 -22.73
CA GLN A 656 11.23 -31.55 -22.70
C GLN A 656 11.09 -30.74 -21.41
N LEU A 657 9.87 -30.36 -20.99
CA LEU A 657 9.66 -29.61 -19.76
C LEU A 657 10.12 -30.39 -18.51
N ALA A 658 9.90 -31.70 -18.46
CA ALA A 658 10.41 -32.57 -17.40
C ALA A 658 11.95 -32.59 -17.38
N THR A 659 12.59 -32.55 -18.55
CA THR A 659 14.05 -32.42 -18.67
C THR A 659 14.53 -31.05 -18.18
N GLU A 660 13.90 -29.94 -18.60
CA GLU A 660 14.23 -28.59 -18.10
C GLU A 660 14.05 -28.49 -16.57
N PHE A 661 13.01 -29.12 -16.02
CA PHE A 661 12.72 -29.13 -14.58
C PHE A 661 13.76 -29.93 -13.80
N LEU A 662 14.15 -31.11 -14.28
CA LEU A 662 15.21 -31.92 -13.66
C LEU A 662 16.57 -31.20 -13.70
N GLU A 663 16.89 -30.54 -14.82
CA GLU A 663 18.08 -29.68 -14.91
C GLU A 663 18.00 -28.51 -13.92
N TYR A 664 16.84 -27.89 -13.71
CA TYR A 664 16.62 -26.79 -12.77
C TYR A 664 16.86 -27.25 -11.31
N GLN A 665 16.41 -28.45 -10.95
CA GLN A 665 16.65 -29.02 -9.63
C GLN A 665 18.15 -29.33 -9.41
N THR A 666 18.78 -29.99 -10.37
CA THR A 666 20.10 -30.62 -10.20
C THR A 666 21.30 -29.74 -10.57
N SER A 667 21.12 -28.73 -11.42
CA SER A 667 22.23 -27.91 -11.92
C SER A 667 22.68 -26.84 -10.92
N PRO A 668 23.96 -26.40 -10.99
CA PRO A 668 24.38 -25.12 -10.40
C PRO A 668 23.64 -23.98 -11.10
N LEU A 669 22.86 -23.22 -10.33
CA LEU A 669 22.07 -22.08 -10.84
C LEU A 669 22.83 -20.75 -10.65
N PRO A 670 22.46 -19.69 -11.39
CA PRO A 670 22.95 -18.34 -11.12
C PRO A 670 22.72 -17.94 -9.65
N PRO A 671 23.65 -17.22 -9.02
CA PRO A 671 23.46 -16.74 -7.66
C PRO A 671 22.31 -15.72 -7.64
N LEU A 672 21.42 -15.84 -6.66
CA LEU A 672 20.46 -14.77 -6.36
C LEU A 672 21.23 -13.49 -6.01
N GLN A 673 20.89 -12.39 -6.69
CA GLN A 673 21.52 -11.08 -6.45
C GLN A 673 21.20 -10.53 -5.05
N ASP A 674 20.14 -11.03 -4.41
CA ASP A 674 19.77 -10.79 -3.02
C ASP A 674 19.29 -12.11 -2.38
N PRO A 675 19.96 -12.64 -1.34
CA PRO A 675 19.55 -13.87 -0.66
C PRO A 675 18.25 -13.77 0.15
N GLU A 676 17.88 -12.59 0.65
CA GLU A 676 16.73 -12.40 1.55
C GLU A 676 15.42 -12.17 0.78
N GLY A 677 15.51 -11.59 -0.43
CA GLY A 677 14.34 -11.22 -1.22
C GLY A 677 14.57 -11.14 -2.73
N GLY A 678 15.49 -11.95 -3.26
CA GLY A 678 15.91 -11.94 -4.67
C GLY A 678 14.78 -11.76 -5.69
N ASP A 679 14.99 -10.81 -6.61
CA ASP A 679 14.07 -10.53 -7.71
C ASP A 679 13.98 -11.72 -8.67
N MET A 680 12.99 -12.57 -8.42
CA MET A 680 12.70 -13.76 -9.24
C MET A 680 12.41 -13.40 -10.69
N GLY A 681 11.96 -12.16 -11.00
CA GLY A 681 11.79 -11.72 -12.38
C GLY A 681 13.11 -11.67 -13.14
N SER A 682 14.13 -11.07 -12.53
CA SER A 682 15.49 -11.03 -13.11
C SER A 682 16.11 -12.43 -13.18
N PHE A 683 15.92 -13.27 -12.15
CA PHE A 683 16.41 -14.65 -12.15
C PHE A 683 15.80 -15.48 -13.30
N TRP A 684 14.48 -15.48 -13.45
CA TRP A 684 13.82 -16.22 -14.52
C TRP A 684 14.04 -15.60 -15.91
N ALA A 685 14.41 -14.31 -16.01
CA ALA A 685 14.94 -13.74 -17.24
C ALA A 685 16.34 -14.26 -17.60
N GLU A 686 17.24 -14.41 -16.63
CA GLU A 686 18.56 -14.99 -16.85
C GLU A 686 18.46 -16.47 -17.25
N MET A 687 17.67 -17.27 -16.53
CA MET A 687 17.40 -18.67 -16.83
C MET A 687 16.88 -18.88 -18.26
N ALA A 688 15.96 -18.04 -18.74
CA ALA A 688 15.44 -18.11 -20.12
C ALA A 688 16.53 -17.92 -21.19
N ASN A 689 17.61 -17.20 -20.87
CA ASN A 689 18.73 -16.91 -21.76
C ASN A 689 19.93 -17.83 -21.54
N GLN A 690 19.90 -18.71 -20.54
CA GLN A 690 20.97 -19.65 -20.25
C GLN A 690 21.07 -20.70 -21.38
N LYS A 691 22.23 -20.74 -22.05
CA LYS A 691 22.48 -21.63 -23.19
C LYS A 691 23.35 -22.82 -22.80
N HIS A 692 22.98 -24.00 -23.30
CA HIS A 692 23.78 -25.19 -23.19
C HIS A 692 25.12 -25.01 -23.94
N LYS A 693 26.24 -25.25 -23.25
CA LYS A 693 27.59 -24.87 -23.71
C LYS A 693 28.02 -25.49 -25.05
N VAL A 694 27.45 -26.64 -25.43
CA VAL A 694 27.81 -27.36 -26.66
C VAL A 694 26.82 -27.08 -27.79
N THR A 695 25.52 -27.11 -27.52
CA THR A 695 24.48 -27.01 -28.55
C THR A 695 24.04 -25.57 -28.83
N GLY A 696 24.31 -24.63 -27.91
CA GLY A 696 23.91 -23.23 -28.02
C GLY A 696 22.41 -22.97 -27.86
N VAL A 697 21.61 -24.01 -27.58
CA VAL A 697 20.17 -23.95 -27.33
C VAL A 697 19.91 -23.51 -25.89
N ASN A 698 18.83 -22.76 -25.66
CA ASN A 698 18.42 -22.32 -24.31
C ASN A 698 17.99 -23.53 -23.47
N CYS A 699 18.51 -23.67 -22.25
CA CYS A 699 18.26 -24.82 -21.34
C CYS A 699 16.88 -24.78 -20.66
N PHE A 700 16.38 -23.59 -20.33
CA PHE A 700 15.20 -23.41 -19.47
C PHE A 700 14.10 -22.59 -20.15
N GLN A 701 13.99 -22.67 -21.47
CA GLN A 701 13.15 -21.76 -22.23
C GLN A 701 11.66 -21.94 -21.94
N ARG A 702 11.19 -23.18 -21.80
CA ARG A 702 9.79 -23.48 -21.50
C ARG A 702 9.49 -23.15 -20.04
N LEU A 703 10.29 -23.68 -19.12
CA LEU A 703 10.13 -23.50 -17.69
C LEU A 703 10.18 -22.02 -17.28
N ALA A 704 11.11 -21.25 -17.84
CA ALA A 704 11.19 -19.82 -17.57
C ALA A 704 10.03 -19.02 -18.18
N ASN A 705 9.44 -19.46 -19.28
CA ASN A 705 8.22 -18.82 -19.81
C ASN A 705 7.01 -19.08 -18.91
N ILE A 706 6.88 -20.30 -18.37
CA ILE A 706 5.86 -20.63 -17.36
C ILE A 706 6.09 -19.77 -16.11
N ALA A 707 7.31 -19.74 -15.56
CA ALA A 707 7.63 -18.95 -14.38
C ALA A 707 7.37 -17.44 -14.55
N LYS A 708 7.69 -16.87 -15.73
CA LYS A 708 7.35 -15.47 -16.06
C LYS A 708 5.85 -15.21 -16.08
N LEU A 709 5.04 -16.14 -16.60
CA LEU A 709 3.58 -16.05 -16.54
C LEU A 709 3.10 -16.09 -15.09
N VAL A 710 3.61 -17.03 -14.28
CA VAL A 710 3.25 -17.12 -12.86
C VAL A 710 3.60 -15.83 -12.12
N LEU A 711 4.78 -15.25 -12.36
CA LEU A 711 5.18 -13.98 -11.74
C LEU A 711 4.27 -12.79 -12.11
N VAL A 712 3.57 -12.80 -13.25
CA VAL A 712 2.63 -11.74 -13.63
C VAL A 712 1.37 -11.76 -12.75
N LEU A 713 0.96 -12.94 -12.29
CA LEU A 713 -0.25 -13.14 -11.48
C LEU A 713 -0.28 -12.21 -10.24
N PRO A 714 -1.48 -11.76 -9.82
CA PRO A 714 -1.62 -10.89 -8.67
C PRO A 714 -1.41 -11.68 -7.39
N HIS A 715 -0.66 -11.08 -6.45
CA HIS A 715 -0.56 -11.56 -5.06
C HIS A 715 -1.28 -10.63 -4.07
N SER A 716 -1.82 -9.51 -4.57
CA SER A 716 -2.73 -8.59 -3.89
C SER A 716 -3.29 -7.57 -4.89
N ASN A 717 -4.21 -6.72 -4.42
CA ASN A 717 -4.67 -5.50 -5.09
C ASN A 717 -3.92 -4.23 -4.61
N ALA A 718 -2.87 -4.32 -3.78
CA ALA A 718 -2.17 -3.15 -3.21
C ALA A 718 -1.52 -2.23 -4.27
N ASP A 719 -1.30 -2.79 -5.46
CA ASP A 719 -1.01 -2.09 -6.71
C ASP A 719 -2.03 -0.97 -7.02
N ALA A 720 -3.34 -1.19 -6.78
CA ALA A 720 -4.39 -0.22 -7.00
C ALA A 720 -4.38 0.92 -5.95
N GLU A 721 -4.17 0.60 -4.67
CA GLU A 721 -4.02 1.61 -3.61
C GLU A 721 -2.88 2.60 -3.91
N ARG A 722 -1.76 2.11 -4.48
CA ARG A 722 -0.63 2.95 -4.91
C ARG A 722 -1.04 3.92 -6.03
N VAL A 723 -1.96 3.53 -6.92
CA VAL A 723 -2.50 4.39 -7.99
C VAL A 723 -3.44 5.45 -7.42
N LEU A 724 -4.34 5.06 -6.51
CA LEU A 724 -5.22 6.00 -5.81
C LEU A 724 -4.42 7.03 -4.99
N SER A 725 -3.30 6.63 -4.39
CA SER A 725 -2.34 7.55 -3.77
C SER A 725 -1.69 8.49 -4.80
N ALA A 726 -1.28 7.99 -5.97
CA ALA A 726 -0.75 8.82 -7.06
C ALA A 726 -1.78 9.81 -7.63
N VAL A 727 -3.08 9.45 -7.65
CA VAL A 727 -4.22 10.35 -7.93
C VAL A 727 -4.29 11.43 -6.87
N GLY A 728 -4.29 11.09 -5.57
CA GLY A 728 -4.34 12.05 -4.47
C GLY A 728 -3.19 13.08 -4.47
N LEU A 729 -1.98 12.65 -4.85
CA LEU A 729 -0.82 13.54 -5.03
C LEU A 729 -0.95 14.50 -6.22
N ASN A 730 -1.82 14.20 -7.21
CA ASN A 730 -1.94 14.98 -8.44
C ASN A 730 -3.25 15.80 -8.53
N LYS A 731 -4.36 15.28 -7.99
CA LYS A 731 -5.68 15.92 -7.88
C LYS A 731 -5.81 16.58 -6.50
N THR A 732 -4.94 17.56 -6.22
CA THR A 732 -4.93 18.27 -4.93
C THR A 732 -6.03 19.33 -4.87
N LYS A 733 -6.31 19.91 -3.68
CA LYS A 733 -7.30 21.01 -3.54
C LYS A 733 -7.03 22.21 -4.47
N THR A 734 -5.76 22.49 -4.77
CA THR A 734 -5.31 23.54 -5.69
C THR A 734 -5.18 23.08 -7.15
N ARG A 735 -5.48 21.81 -7.45
CA ARG A 735 -5.35 21.17 -8.77
C ARG A 735 -6.49 20.16 -8.98
N ASN A 736 -7.70 20.52 -8.55
CA ASN A 736 -8.88 19.66 -8.59
C ASN A 736 -9.53 19.59 -9.98
N SER A 737 -9.32 20.60 -10.84
CA SER A 737 -9.91 20.70 -12.19
C SER A 737 -9.18 19.91 -13.28
N LEU A 738 -8.47 18.83 -12.95
CA LEU A 738 -7.88 17.94 -13.97
C LEU A 738 -8.98 17.04 -14.54
N ALA A 739 -9.13 17.03 -15.88
CA ALA A 739 -9.94 16.03 -16.55
C ALA A 739 -9.43 14.62 -16.21
N LEU A 740 -10.33 13.76 -15.73
CA LEU A 740 -10.03 12.41 -15.26
C LEU A 740 -9.47 11.57 -16.40
N ASP A 741 -10.31 11.28 -17.41
CA ASP A 741 -9.90 10.64 -18.66
C ASP A 741 -9.26 11.64 -19.64
N GLY A 742 -8.14 12.22 -19.20
CA GLY A 742 -7.43 13.22 -19.98
C GLY A 742 -6.08 13.53 -19.38
N THR A 743 -5.93 14.71 -18.79
CA THR A 743 -4.64 15.14 -18.23
C THR A 743 -4.28 14.33 -16.98
N LEU A 744 -5.24 13.91 -16.15
CA LEU A 744 -4.95 13.04 -15.00
C LEU A 744 -4.50 11.64 -15.47
N SER A 745 -5.27 10.97 -16.34
CA SER A 745 -4.84 9.72 -17.01
C SER A 745 -3.44 9.84 -17.61
N SER A 746 -3.16 10.92 -18.35
CA SER A 746 -1.85 11.12 -19.01
C SER A 746 -0.69 11.25 -18.02
N ILE A 747 -0.91 11.89 -16.87
CA ILE A 747 0.07 11.95 -15.77
C ILE A 747 0.33 10.55 -15.22
N LEU A 748 -0.72 9.77 -14.95
CA LEU A 748 -0.61 8.43 -14.39
C LEU A 748 0.12 7.48 -15.36
N THR A 749 -0.23 7.51 -16.65
CA THR A 749 0.47 6.76 -17.71
C THR A 749 1.98 7.04 -17.68
N VAL A 750 2.39 8.31 -17.71
CA VAL A 750 3.83 8.68 -17.75
C VAL A 750 4.53 8.35 -16.41
N LYS A 751 3.88 8.59 -15.26
CA LYS A 751 4.46 8.26 -13.95
C LYS A 751 4.66 6.75 -13.77
N MET A 752 3.75 5.93 -14.30
CA MET A 752 3.78 4.48 -14.14
C MET A 752 4.45 3.74 -15.30
N ALA A 753 4.91 4.45 -16.33
CA ALA A 753 5.73 3.90 -17.42
C ALA A 753 7.09 3.35 -16.96
N GLY A 754 7.47 3.51 -15.68
CA GLY A 754 8.78 3.09 -15.17
C GLY A 754 9.93 3.91 -15.73
N LEU A 755 9.65 5.19 -16.03
CA LEU A 755 10.62 6.11 -16.62
C LEU A 755 11.86 6.23 -15.72
N GLU A 756 13.05 6.16 -16.33
CA GLU A 756 14.28 6.56 -15.65
C GLU A 756 14.16 7.99 -15.08
N PRO A 757 14.97 8.37 -14.08
CA PRO A 757 15.05 9.74 -13.62
C PRO A 757 15.22 10.71 -14.79
N CYS A 758 14.40 11.78 -14.85
CA CYS A 758 14.24 12.64 -16.02
C CYS A 758 15.53 13.26 -16.59
N PHE A 759 16.61 13.33 -15.80
CA PHE A 759 17.94 13.73 -16.25
C PHE A 759 18.65 12.63 -17.08
N LYS A 760 18.53 11.35 -16.68
CA LYS A 760 19.05 10.19 -17.42
C LYS A 760 18.21 9.87 -18.66
N TRP A 761 16.88 9.79 -18.49
CA TRP A 761 15.99 9.34 -19.56
C TRP A 761 16.15 10.16 -20.85
N GLU A 762 16.27 9.48 -21.99
CA GLU A 762 16.41 10.11 -23.29
C GLU A 762 15.18 9.84 -24.17
N PRO A 763 14.43 10.87 -24.61
CA PRO A 763 13.26 10.67 -25.45
C PRO A 763 13.66 10.10 -26.84
N PRO A 764 13.02 9.02 -27.31
CA PRO A 764 13.23 8.51 -28.66
C PRO A 764 13.03 9.58 -29.74
N THR A 765 13.80 9.52 -30.83
CA THR A 765 13.70 10.50 -31.92
C THR A 765 12.29 10.56 -32.54
N THR A 766 11.57 9.43 -32.54
CA THR A 766 10.15 9.32 -32.91
C THR A 766 9.23 10.17 -32.03
N LEU A 767 9.47 10.19 -30.72
CA LEU A 767 8.75 11.02 -29.74
C LEU A 767 9.06 12.51 -29.95
N ILE A 768 10.34 12.85 -30.16
CA ILE A 768 10.75 14.24 -30.48
C ILE A 768 10.04 14.72 -31.77
N LYS A 769 9.99 13.91 -32.83
CA LYS A 769 9.22 14.18 -34.06
C LYS A 769 7.72 14.34 -33.77
N ALA A 770 7.12 13.45 -32.98
CA ALA A 770 5.69 13.49 -32.64
C ALA A 770 5.30 14.78 -31.90
N SER A 771 6.15 15.27 -30.98
CA SER A 771 5.94 16.53 -30.25
C SER A 771 5.76 17.75 -31.18
N LYS A 772 6.40 17.75 -32.36
CA LYS A 772 6.24 18.78 -33.40
C LYS A 772 4.86 18.75 -34.01
N LYS A 773 4.31 17.55 -34.26
CA LYS A 773 3.00 17.34 -34.86
C LYS A 773 1.88 17.73 -33.89
N ALA A 774 1.92 17.25 -32.65
CA ALA A 774 0.97 17.61 -31.58
C ALA A 774 0.91 19.12 -31.37
N THR A 775 2.06 19.75 -31.09
CA THR A 775 2.10 21.20 -30.82
C THR A 775 1.72 22.05 -32.04
N SER A 776 1.81 21.51 -33.25
CA SER A 776 1.32 22.16 -34.48
C SER A 776 -0.18 21.94 -34.72
N HIS A 777 -0.73 20.81 -34.28
CA HIS A 777 -2.16 20.51 -34.34
C HIS A 777 -2.95 21.44 -33.40
N TYR A 778 -2.55 21.53 -32.13
CA TYR A 778 -3.12 22.45 -31.14
C TYR A 778 -3.18 23.90 -31.67
N ASN A 779 -2.06 24.38 -32.24
CA ASN A 779 -1.96 25.72 -32.82
C ASN A 779 -2.82 25.94 -34.08
N LYS A 780 -3.34 24.90 -34.73
CA LYS A 780 -4.29 25.02 -35.84
C LYS A 780 -5.72 25.07 -35.32
N THR A 781 -6.10 24.15 -34.44
CA THR A 781 -7.46 24.06 -33.86
C THR A 781 -7.82 25.27 -32.99
N HIS A 782 -6.83 25.95 -32.40
CA HIS A 782 -7.02 27.13 -31.55
C HIS A 782 -6.69 28.46 -32.26
N LYS A 783 -6.45 28.45 -33.58
CA LYS A 783 -6.39 29.67 -34.40
C LYS A 783 -7.74 30.06 -34.98
N SER A 784 -8.62 29.09 -35.23
CA SER A 784 -10.00 29.31 -35.69
C SER A 784 -10.85 30.05 -34.65
N SER A 785 -10.70 29.74 -33.36
CA SER A 785 -11.50 30.34 -32.28
C SER A 785 -11.21 31.81 -31.98
N ASN A 786 -10.15 32.40 -32.56
CA ASN A 786 -9.86 33.84 -32.46
C ASN A 786 -10.36 34.66 -33.65
N LEU A 787 -10.97 34.03 -34.68
CA LEU A 787 -11.55 34.75 -35.82
C LEU A 787 -13.01 35.14 -35.56
N ASP A 788 -13.76 34.36 -34.80
CA ASP A 788 -15.16 34.65 -34.46
C ASP A 788 -15.33 35.80 -33.45
N ALA A 789 -14.25 36.16 -32.73
CA ALA A 789 -14.23 37.29 -31.80
C ALA A 789 -14.19 38.68 -32.48
N HIS A 790 -14.11 38.74 -33.82
CA HIS A 790 -14.01 39.99 -34.57
C HIS A 790 -15.30 40.43 -35.29
N PHE A 791 -16.41 39.69 -35.16
CA PHE A 791 -17.74 40.04 -35.69
C PHE A 791 -18.80 40.16 -34.59
N SER A 792 -18.53 40.98 -33.57
CA SER A 792 -19.53 41.57 -32.67
C SER A 792 -18.93 42.79 -31.96
N SER A 793 -19.11 43.97 -32.56
CA SER A 793 -18.83 45.29 -31.99
C SER A 793 -20.09 46.13 -32.02
#